data_AF-A0A9P3GAV0-F1
#
_entry.id   AF-A0A9P3GAV0-F1
#
_cell.length_a   1.000
_cell.length_b   1.000
_cell.length_c   1.000
_cell.angle_alpha   90.00
_cell.angle_beta   90.00
_cell.angle_gamma   90.00
#
_symmetry.space_group_name_H-M   'P 1'
#
loop_
_entity.id
_entity.type
_entity.pdbx_description
1 polymer ?
#
loop_
_entity_poly.entity_id
_entity_poly.type
_entity_poly.pdbx_seq_one_letter_code
_entity_poly.pdbx_strand_id
1 'polypeptide(L)'
;MPSSVADETLEGALDILHKLAWIICCCNLFRPPRRPAPPSTNPSLFKEPYPEPKLPHIQETRRSPMAMQPKTVTVAAANYPGGIRCYTKLSGGVVREASLAVSDETLAKTMRDGNSNVASTIGWTSSTLPFKVHVKSSLCTVAWDAKNQSVFYQDLRGTLCEQRLVDGKTWTLSTNFKTPHVKLGTNIAAVASPKERKVILVYQHHKSEICVQTGSYDKWDDHITIDDTDAFACTGIGATSWDGLEHVRVYFQSKENSHVRELRKDRSGPWTLTAKPVIQSKHSIGDITAVGWGPAANPQVRLYLQDQDNNIVEYMNTKVPFVKGSFQQMAMPASDVIGFVRHVSAEPGFCINIMWVDEKQVLRQRIFDGHKWLEASELVYLNSPQSIPGKWDVPTKFNDQEVATTVKGGAPRKYIAEVRLHASDREIHSIRVVYTDGDATPVHGGEYKEKPRVFKLEPGEDITTVWYRTDNRGLGGLQFGTSKSRTSAWYGNDRGAFGCMSGDGHALIGFIGAINDRTDICGITPIWSEIETRLVHEEFADRLKKIKDGLPSIQSDCARIKTEAGALEAVWAAVEPTTKEAMAALADFTESVEMLYGFEHAKTSAKVRSTERRNRFVAEQVAVCDEDAKAVAIRFKTVAERVANLPSGAAKLRVEIDGLQNKANQAGLEAVIQEEIDNVHKRKQVIEKALASREKQVADAQSAAKSSAALYEEERPKVDHKQNGTSALGGTQNPFGSPNAPADEDEESDTLRDARRQKEQDESELGYHVAHRDFLKDAIARLDVEARELHGVTAQLRDALKAPAIKKALDEVAALEAQIVARETEIAELIAVLDELAPLCGQLAGKSDAKAFAKALLPVVGKVDAHAGLKGLCSKVEAHILLAAATQLAN
;
A
#
# COMPACT_ATOMS: atom_id res chain seq x y z
N MET A 1 59.81 -59.50 17.44
CA MET A 1 60.87 -58.80 16.67
C MET A 1 60.41 -58.71 15.22
N PRO A 2 60.79 -57.69 14.43
CA PRO A 2 61.66 -56.52 14.72
C PRO A 2 60.89 -55.16 14.61
N SER A 3 61.21 -54.05 15.31
CA SER A 3 62.32 -53.04 15.17
C SER A 3 62.36 -52.39 13.77
N SER A 4 62.53 -51.08 13.53
CA SER A 4 63.24 -49.95 14.17
C SER A 4 62.93 -48.64 13.37
N VAL A 5 62.85 -47.42 13.97
CA VAL A 5 63.86 -46.29 13.94
C VAL A 5 64.05 -45.66 12.53
N ALA A 6 64.06 -44.34 12.21
CA ALA A 6 64.24 -43.05 12.90
C ALA A 6 63.78 -41.84 12.03
N ASP A 7 63.82 -40.65 12.64
CA ASP A 7 64.11 -39.30 12.10
C ASP A 7 63.10 -38.52 11.24
N GLU A 8 62.58 -37.41 11.80
CA GLU A 8 62.47 -36.09 11.14
C GLU A 8 62.01 -35.02 12.15
N THR A 9 62.97 -34.34 12.80
CA THR A 9 62.74 -33.06 13.52
C THR A 9 63.94 -32.14 13.32
N LEU A 10 63.94 -31.37 12.23
CA LEU A 10 64.81 -30.18 12.11
C LEU A 10 64.29 -29.08 11.16
N GLU A 11 63.21 -29.28 10.39
CA GLU A 11 62.69 -28.23 9.47
C GLU A 11 61.63 -27.29 10.08
N GLY A 12 61.05 -27.61 11.25
CA GLY A 12 60.02 -26.76 11.89
C GLY A 12 60.56 -25.56 12.70
N ALA A 13 61.86 -25.53 13.01
CA ALA A 13 62.44 -24.56 13.96
C ALA A 13 62.85 -23.21 13.32
N LEU A 14 62.91 -23.11 11.98
CA LEU A 14 63.37 -21.91 11.28
C LEU A 14 62.25 -20.94 10.85
N ASP A 15 60.98 -21.36 10.81
CA ASP A 15 59.85 -20.48 10.46
C ASP A 15 59.32 -19.65 11.66
N ILE A 16 59.62 -20.09 12.89
CA ILE A 16 59.19 -19.43 14.14
C ILE A 16 60.12 -18.25 14.49
N LEU A 17 61.41 -18.34 14.17
CA LEU A 17 62.39 -17.27 14.44
C LEU A 17 62.23 -16.06 13.51
N HIS A 18 61.65 -16.22 12.32
CA HIS A 18 61.41 -15.08 11.40
C HIS A 18 60.18 -14.25 11.77
N LYS A 19 59.20 -14.82 12.48
CA LYS A 19 57.96 -14.13 12.89
C LYS A 19 58.10 -13.37 14.21
N LEU A 20 59.06 -13.75 15.07
CA LEU A 20 59.35 -13.05 16.33
C LEU A 20 60.15 -11.74 16.13
N ALA A 21 60.88 -11.59 15.01
CA ALA A 21 61.63 -10.37 14.70
C ALA A 21 60.76 -9.19 14.23
N TRP A 22 59.50 -9.41 13.85
CA TRP A 22 58.61 -8.36 13.35
C TRP A 22 57.78 -7.68 14.45
N ILE A 23 57.57 -8.35 15.59
CA ILE A 23 56.75 -7.85 16.71
C ILE A 23 57.56 -6.92 17.64
N ILE A 24 58.89 -7.04 17.65
CA ILE A 24 59.77 -6.23 18.52
C ILE A 24 59.99 -4.79 17.98
N CYS A 25 59.54 -4.47 16.75
CA CYS A 25 59.76 -3.15 16.13
C CYS A 25 58.61 -2.13 16.31
N CYS A 26 57.46 -2.51 16.91
CA CYS A 26 56.26 -1.64 16.93
C CYS A 26 55.89 -0.96 18.26
N CYS A 27 56.72 -1.03 19.31
CA CYS A 27 56.40 -0.44 20.63
C CYS A 27 57.27 0.77 21.01
N ASN A 28 57.39 1.75 20.12
CA ASN A 28 57.79 3.12 20.49
C ASN A 28 56.65 4.06 20.08
N LEU A 29 55.95 4.67 21.04
CA LEU A 29 55.42 6.06 21.00
C LEU A 29 54.44 6.29 22.16
N PHE A 30 54.95 6.84 23.28
CA PHE A 30 54.16 7.66 24.18
C PHE A 30 54.30 9.13 23.76
N ARG A 31 53.19 9.79 23.42
CA ARG A 31 53.03 11.26 23.48
C ARG A 31 51.64 11.61 24.05
N PRO A 32 51.53 12.62 24.91
CA PRO A 32 50.28 12.94 25.62
C PRO A 32 49.30 13.74 24.73
N PRO A 33 47.98 13.70 25.02
CA PRO A 33 46.99 14.43 24.25
C PRO A 33 47.03 15.95 24.52
N ARG A 34 46.89 16.73 23.45
CA ARG A 34 46.74 18.19 23.47
C ARG A 34 45.33 18.59 23.94
N ARG A 35 45.26 19.65 24.74
CA ARG A 35 44.03 20.34 25.20
C ARG A 35 43.19 20.88 24.03
N PRO A 36 41.86 20.96 24.15
CA PRO A 36 41.02 21.72 23.23
C PRO A 36 41.09 23.24 23.56
N ALA A 37 41.14 24.06 22.51
CA ALA A 37 41.10 25.52 22.60
C ALA A 37 39.65 26.04 22.77
N PRO A 38 39.46 27.20 23.42
CA PRO A 38 38.13 27.80 23.66
C PRO A 38 37.60 28.54 22.42
N PRO A 39 36.27 28.74 22.30
CA PRO A 39 35.70 29.52 21.21
C PRO A 39 35.93 31.02 21.41
N SER A 40 36.32 31.70 20.33
CA SER A 40 36.55 33.13 20.27
C SER A 40 35.24 33.93 20.15
N THR A 41 35.29 35.13 20.69
CA THR A 41 34.22 36.13 20.74
C THR A 41 34.44 37.25 19.72
N ASN A 42 33.36 37.62 19.00
CA ASN A 42 32.95 38.98 18.51
C ASN A 42 33.81 39.77 17.48
N PRO A 43 33.35 40.91 16.91
CA PRO A 43 31.99 41.34 16.46
C PRO A 43 31.99 42.12 15.09
N SER A 44 30.82 42.40 14.48
CA SER A 44 30.46 43.65 13.74
C SER A 44 29.16 43.43 12.92
N LEU A 45 28.06 44.14 13.24
CA LEU A 45 27.59 45.42 12.66
C LEU A 45 27.20 45.32 11.18
N PHE A 46 25.89 45.33 10.86
CA PHE A 46 25.24 46.34 10.01
C PHE A 46 23.71 46.13 9.92
N LYS A 47 22.98 47.18 10.35
CA LYS A 47 21.66 47.72 9.92
C LYS A 47 20.38 46.88 9.99
N GLU A 48 19.49 47.37 10.85
CA GLU A 48 18.03 47.19 10.85
C GLU A 48 17.39 47.55 9.49
N PRO A 49 16.21 46.96 9.21
CA PRO A 49 15.02 47.82 9.12
C PRO A 49 13.78 47.25 9.84
N TYR A 50 13.00 48.20 10.39
CA TYR A 50 11.58 48.24 10.75
C TYR A 50 10.76 46.93 10.97
N PRO A 51 9.95 46.85 12.06
CA PRO A 51 9.02 45.75 12.25
C PRO A 51 7.76 45.94 11.38
N GLU A 52 7.52 45.02 10.45
CA GLU A 52 6.21 44.81 9.85
C GLU A 52 5.20 44.26 10.89
N PRO A 53 3.91 44.60 10.77
CA PRO A 53 2.89 44.15 11.70
C PRO A 53 2.67 42.64 11.57
N LYS A 54 2.76 41.92 12.68
CA LYS A 54 2.38 40.51 12.80
C LYS A 54 0.90 40.36 12.43
N LEU A 55 0.61 39.92 11.21
CA LEU A 55 -0.68 39.33 10.85
C LEU A 55 -0.88 38.07 11.70
N PRO A 56 -2.10 37.83 12.23
CA PRO A 56 -2.38 36.64 13.01
C PRO A 56 -2.13 35.41 12.14
N HIS A 57 -1.36 34.47 12.69
CA HIS A 57 -1.14 33.15 12.13
C HIS A 57 -2.48 32.42 12.09
N ILE A 58 -3.22 32.57 11.00
CA ILE A 58 -4.35 31.70 10.67
C ILE A 58 -3.70 30.35 10.41
N GLN A 59 -3.78 29.44 11.37
CA GLN A 59 -3.51 28.04 11.13
C GLN A 59 -4.56 27.58 10.11
N GLU A 60 -4.18 27.48 8.85
CA GLU A 60 -4.97 26.84 7.82
C GLU A 60 -5.18 25.38 8.21
N THR A 61 -6.34 25.11 8.78
CA THR A 61 -6.83 23.76 9.03
C THR A 61 -6.90 23.04 7.69
N ARG A 62 -6.01 22.06 7.51
CA ARG A 62 -6.01 21.14 6.35
C ARG A 62 -7.44 20.64 6.13
N ARG A 63 -8.04 21.04 5.02
CA ARG A 63 -9.37 20.57 4.61
C ARG A 63 -9.29 19.07 4.35
N SER A 64 -10.28 18.33 4.84
CA SER A 64 -10.35 16.88 4.66
C SER A 64 -10.62 16.53 3.20
N PRO A 65 -10.03 15.45 2.67
CA PRO A 65 -10.27 15.02 1.30
C PRO A 65 -11.70 14.48 1.15
N MET A 66 -12.33 14.78 0.01
CA MET A 66 -13.74 14.51 -0.27
C MET A 66 -13.96 13.08 -0.79
N ALA A 67 -15.14 12.53 -0.53
CA ALA A 67 -15.56 11.19 -0.92
C ALA A 67 -15.38 10.87 -2.43
N MET A 68 -14.87 9.68 -2.77
CA MET A 68 -14.82 9.22 -4.17
C MET A 68 -16.24 8.93 -4.66
N GLN A 69 -16.69 9.64 -5.69
CA GLN A 69 -17.91 9.25 -6.40
C GLN A 69 -17.60 8.11 -7.36
N PRO A 70 -18.27 6.94 -7.24
CA PRO A 70 -18.12 5.88 -8.23
C PRO A 70 -18.63 6.38 -9.58
N LYS A 71 -17.77 6.32 -10.60
CA LYS A 71 -18.16 6.66 -11.97
C LYS A 71 -19.22 5.70 -12.47
N THR A 72 -20.40 6.23 -12.73
CA THR A 72 -21.58 5.45 -13.10
C THR A 72 -21.50 4.95 -14.54
N VAL A 73 -21.07 5.81 -15.46
CA VAL A 73 -20.74 5.47 -16.84
C VAL A 73 -19.46 6.19 -17.21
N THR A 74 -18.54 5.46 -17.82
CA THR A 74 -17.37 6.06 -18.46
C THR A 74 -17.51 5.99 -19.96
N VAL A 75 -17.18 7.10 -20.62
CA VAL A 75 -17.24 7.22 -22.07
C VAL A 75 -15.82 7.60 -22.53
N ALA A 76 -15.36 7.03 -23.64
CA ALA A 76 -14.18 7.47 -24.37
C ALA A 76 -14.55 7.61 -25.87
N ALA A 77 -14.08 8.63 -26.59
CA ALA A 77 -14.37 8.78 -28.01
C ALA A 77 -13.15 9.26 -28.80
N ALA A 78 -12.93 8.66 -29.97
CA ALA A 78 -11.89 9.05 -30.90
C ALA A 78 -12.50 9.33 -32.27
N ASN A 79 -12.02 10.41 -32.89
CA ASN A 79 -12.20 10.63 -34.31
C ASN A 79 -11.26 9.73 -35.10
N TYR A 80 -11.75 9.10 -36.16
CA TYR A 80 -10.92 8.39 -37.13
C TYR A 80 -11.40 8.73 -38.54
N PRO A 81 -10.53 8.66 -39.56
CA PRO A 81 -10.96 8.93 -40.93
C PRO A 81 -12.07 7.95 -41.33
N GLY A 82 -13.26 8.51 -41.53
CA GLY A 82 -14.47 7.79 -41.85
C GLY A 82 -15.51 7.71 -40.72
N GLY A 83 -15.26 8.24 -39.51
CA GLY A 83 -16.28 8.24 -38.48
C GLY A 83 -15.85 8.57 -37.05
N ILE A 84 -16.72 8.21 -36.12
CA ILE A 84 -16.51 8.33 -34.68
C ILE A 84 -16.63 6.94 -34.06
N ARG A 85 -15.71 6.59 -33.16
CA ARG A 85 -15.87 5.45 -32.26
C ARG A 85 -15.97 5.96 -30.84
N CYS A 86 -16.96 5.44 -30.14
CA CYS A 86 -17.25 5.71 -28.74
C CYS A 86 -17.14 4.38 -27.99
N TYR A 87 -16.57 4.43 -26.80
CA TYR A 87 -16.44 3.29 -25.92
C TYR A 87 -17.14 3.63 -24.62
N THR A 88 -17.99 2.72 -24.14
CA THR A 88 -18.74 2.91 -22.89
C THR A 88 -18.48 1.75 -21.96
N LYS A 89 -18.22 2.03 -20.69
CA LYS A 89 -18.10 1.00 -19.65
C LYS A 89 -19.40 0.90 -18.85
N LEU A 90 -19.92 -0.32 -18.71
CA LEU A 90 -21.03 -0.62 -17.82
C LEU A 90 -20.56 -0.84 -16.37
N SER A 91 -21.49 -0.81 -15.41
CA SER A 91 -21.20 -1.04 -13.98
C SER A 91 -20.48 -2.35 -13.68
N GLY A 92 -20.68 -3.40 -14.48
CA GLY A 92 -19.97 -4.67 -14.37
C GLY A 92 -18.55 -4.69 -14.99
N GLY A 93 -18.01 -3.54 -15.42
CA GLY A 93 -16.69 -3.44 -16.04
C GLY A 93 -16.64 -3.96 -17.49
N VAL A 94 -17.79 -4.22 -18.10
CA VAL A 94 -17.88 -4.61 -19.53
C VAL A 94 -17.79 -3.35 -20.39
N VAL A 95 -16.89 -3.37 -21.37
CA VAL A 95 -16.74 -2.28 -22.34
C VAL A 95 -17.51 -2.59 -23.61
N ARG A 96 -18.32 -1.64 -24.06
CA ARG A 96 -19.01 -1.65 -25.34
C ARG A 96 -18.38 -0.62 -26.26
N GLU A 97 -18.37 -0.92 -27.54
CA GLU A 97 -18.07 0.03 -28.60
C GLU A 97 -19.39 0.42 -29.28
N ALA A 98 -19.57 1.72 -29.50
CA ALA A 98 -20.55 2.28 -30.42
C ALA A 98 -19.78 3.01 -31.52
N SER A 99 -20.02 2.67 -32.79
CA SER A 99 -19.35 3.31 -33.91
C SER A 99 -20.34 3.92 -34.90
N LEU A 100 -19.97 5.08 -35.41
CA LEU A 100 -20.74 5.85 -36.38
C LEU A 100 -19.84 6.13 -37.59
N ALA A 101 -20.08 5.40 -38.68
CA ALA A 101 -19.38 5.58 -39.95
C ALA A 101 -20.02 6.74 -40.73
N VAL A 102 -19.48 7.95 -40.58
CA VAL A 102 -19.95 9.16 -41.26
C VAL A 102 -18.76 9.79 -41.95
N SER A 103 -18.83 10.00 -43.27
CA SER A 103 -17.79 10.74 -43.99
C SER A 103 -17.78 12.21 -43.60
N ASP A 104 -16.63 12.88 -43.70
CA ASP A 104 -16.54 14.31 -43.39
C ASP A 104 -17.44 15.16 -44.29
N GLU A 105 -17.64 14.75 -45.55
CA GLU A 105 -18.57 15.40 -46.48
C GLU A 105 -20.03 15.23 -46.05
N THR A 106 -20.40 14.05 -45.56
CA THR A 106 -21.75 13.77 -45.08
C THR A 106 -22.05 14.57 -43.82
N LEU A 107 -21.09 14.62 -42.89
CA LEU A 107 -21.20 15.47 -41.69
C LEU A 107 -21.30 16.95 -42.09
N ALA A 108 -20.41 17.42 -42.95
CA ALA A 108 -20.39 18.79 -43.45
C ALA A 108 -21.72 19.18 -44.12
N LYS A 109 -22.28 18.29 -44.94
CA LYS A 109 -23.60 18.50 -45.56
C LYS A 109 -24.69 18.62 -44.50
N THR A 110 -24.74 17.69 -43.56
CA THR A 110 -25.76 17.66 -42.50
C THR A 110 -25.70 18.91 -41.62
N MET A 111 -24.49 19.40 -41.31
CA MET A 111 -24.28 20.66 -40.58
C MET A 111 -24.77 21.88 -41.38
N ARG A 112 -24.46 21.97 -42.68
CA ARG A 112 -24.95 23.06 -43.55
C ARG A 112 -26.47 23.11 -43.64
N ASP A 113 -27.10 21.93 -43.67
CA ASP A 113 -28.56 21.81 -43.71
C ASP A 113 -29.20 22.18 -42.35
N GLY A 114 -28.39 22.48 -41.32
CA GLY A 114 -28.85 22.76 -39.96
C GLY A 114 -29.51 21.55 -39.30
N ASN A 115 -29.36 20.36 -39.88
CA ASN A 115 -29.96 19.14 -39.39
C ASN A 115 -29.12 18.62 -38.22
N SER A 116 -29.70 18.62 -37.04
CA SER A 116 -29.06 18.09 -35.84
C SER A 116 -28.98 16.57 -35.81
N ASN A 117 -29.80 15.88 -36.61
CA ASN A 117 -30.03 14.43 -36.52
C ASN A 117 -29.04 13.61 -37.37
N VAL A 118 -27.75 13.96 -37.28
CA VAL A 118 -26.66 13.24 -37.98
C VAL A 118 -26.68 11.75 -37.60
N ALA A 119 -26.93 11.46 -36.33
CA ALA A 119 -26.92 10.11 -35.76
C ALA A 119 -28.11 9.25 -36.23
N SER A 120 -29.32 9.80 -36.26
CA SER A 120 -30.53 9.03 -36.58
C SER A 120 -30.59 8.59 -38.05
N THR A 121 -29.87 9.28 -38.93
CA THR A 121 -29.95 9.06 -40.38
C THR A 121 -29.07 7.88 -40.82
N ILE A 122 -27.97 7.64 -40.12
CA ILE A 122 -26.92 6.69 -40.56
C ILE A 122 -26.87 5.44 -39.66
N GLY A 123 -27.34 5.55 -38.42
CA GLY A 123 -27.41 4.45 -37.47
C GLY A 123 -26.08 4.18 -36.78
N TRP A 124 -26.12 4.04 -35.45
CA TRP A 124 -24.98 3.57 -34.68
C TRP A 124 -24.91 2.05 -34.73
N THR A 125 -23.70 1.52 -34.89
CA THR A 125 -23.45 0.09 -34.69
C THR A 125 -22.86 -0.11 -33.30
N SER A 126 -23.38 -1.07 -32.53
CA SER A 126 -22.86 -1.40 -31.20
C SER A 126 -22.29 -2.81 -31.16
N SER A 127 -21.14 -2.98 -30.50
CA SER A 127 -20.54 -4.28 -30.22
C SER A 127 -20.03 -4.33 -28.77
N THR A 128 -19.89 -5.53 -28.21
CA THR A 128 -19.22 -5.72 -26.91
C THR A 128 -17.77 -6.07 -27.17
N LEU A 129 -16.85 -5.41 -26.47
CA LEU A 129 -15.41 -5.69 -26.60
C LEU A 129 -15.02 -6.93 -25.78
N PRO A 130 -13.99 -7.68 -26.21
CA PRO A 130 -13.64 -8.97 -25.62
C PRO A 130 -12.93 -8.86 -24.25
N PHE A 131 -12.72 -7.66 -23.71
CA PHE A 131 -12.00 -7.44 -22.46
C PHE A 131 -12.87 -6.78 -21.38
N LYS A 132 -12.57 -7.13 -20.12
CA LYS A 132 -13.16 -6.50 -18.93
C LYS A 132 -12.17 -5.53 -18.31
N VAL A 133 -12.71 -4.47 -17.72
CA VAL A 133 -11.95 -3.44 -17.03
C VAL A 133 -12.43 -3.35 -15.57
N HIS A 134 -11.65 -2.69 -14.71
CA HIS A 134 -12.09 -2.43 -13.35
C HIS A 134 -13.39 -1.60 -13.34
N VAL A 135 -14.31 -1.88 -12.43
CA VAL A 135 -15.58 -1.14 -12.31
C VAL A 135 -15.38 0.35 -12.02
N LYS A 136 -14.27 0.71 -11.36
CA LYS A 136 -13.84 2.10 -11.14
C LYS A 136 -13.04 2.72 -12.29
N SER A 137 -12.54 1.93 -13.26
CA SER A 137 -11.66 2.42 -14.33
C SER A 137 -12.30 3.54 -15.15
N SER A 138 -11.58 4.62 -15.39
CA SER A 138 -11.91 5.52 -16.52
C SER A 138 -11.58 4.85 -17.84
N LEU A 139 -12.15 5.35 -18.93
CA LEU A 139 -11.72 4.99 -20.28
C LEU A 139 -11.12 6.23 -20.94
N CYS A 140 -10.06 6.04 -21.70
CA CYS A 140 -9.53 7.07 -22.58
C CYS A 140 -9.18 6.43 -23.92
N THR A 141 -9.35 7.14 -25.02
CA THR A 141 -9.01 6.62 -26.34
C THR A 141 -8.24 7.63 -27.17
N VAL A 142 -7.38 7.12 -28.03
CA VAL A 142 -6.62 7.90 -29.00
C VAL A 142 -6.59 7.18 -30.34
N ALA A 143 -6.56 7.97 -31.41
CA ALA A 143 -6.19 7.46 -32.73
C ALA A 143 -4.70 7.72 -32.96
N TRP A 144 -3.93 6.66 -33.21
CA TRP A 144 -2.53 6.75 -33.61
C TRP A 144 -2.41 7.17 -35.07
N ASP A 145 -3.34 6.73 -35.90
CA ASP A 145 -3.47 7.11 -37.30
C ASP A 145 -4.88 6.75 -37.80
N ALA A 146 -5.02 6.66 -39.12
CA ALA A 146 -6.27 6.35 -39.79
C ALA A 146 -6.90 5.00 -39.42
N LYS A 147 -6.07 4.03 -39.05
CA LYS A 147 -6.48 2.63 -38.88
C LYS A 147 -6.20 2.09 -37.49
N ASN A 148 -5.30 2.74 -36.74
CA ASN A 148 -4.86 2.25 -35.45
C ASN A 148 -5.38 3.13 -34.32
N GLN A 149 -6.04 2.51 -33.34
CA GLN A 149 -6.63 3.19 -32.19
C GLN A 149 -6.29 2.44 -30.91
N SER A 150 -6.18 3.15 -29.81
CA SER A 150 -6.01 2.55 -28.49
C SER A 150 -7.09 2.97 -27.52
N VAL A 151 -7.42 2.06 -26.61
CA VAL A 151 -8.25 2.30 -25.43
C VAL A 151 -7.40 2.02 -24.21
N PHE A 152 -7.25 3.02 -23.36
CA PHE A 152 -6.56 2.96 -22.08
C PHE A 152 -7.58 2.78 -20.95
N TYR A 153 -7.26 1.90 -20.02
CA TYR A 153 -8.12 1.53 -18.91
C TYR A 153 -7.29 0.88 -17.79
N GLN A 154 -7.90 0.70 -16.62
CA GLN A 154 -7.34 -0.07 -15.52
C GLN A 154 -7.91 -1.49 -15.54
N ASP A 155 -7.04 -2.49 -15.49
CA ASP A 155 -7.44 -3.89 -15.37
C ASP A 155 -8.06 -4.19 -13.99
N LEU A 156 -8.54 -5.41 -13.77
CA LEU A 156 -9.18 -5.81 -12.50
C LEU A 156 -8.26 -5.67 -11.27
N ARG A 157 -6.95 -5.46 -11.46
CA ARG A 157 -5.98 -5.23 -10.38
C ARG A 157 -5.65 -3.74 -10.20
N GLY A 158 -6.29 -2.85 -10.95
CA GLY A 158 -6.01 -1.41 -10.96
C GLY A 158 -4.78 -1.00 -11.78
N THR A 159 -4.15 -1.93 -12.52
CA THR A 159 -3.00 -1.64 -13.38
C THR A 159 -3.48 -0.95 -14.64
N LEU A 160 -2.87 0.17 -15.02
CA LEU A 160 -3.19 0.86 -16.25
C LEU A 160 -2.63 0.09 -17.46
N CYS A 161 -3.51 -0.21 -18.41
CA CYS A 161 -3.28 -1.08 -19.56
C CYS A 161 -3.77 -0.40 -20.85
N GLU A 162 -3.31 -0.92 -22.00
CA GLU A 162 -3.70 -0.48 -23.34
C GLU A 162 -4.21 -1.67 -24.16
N GLN A 163 -5.39 -1.50 -24.77
CA GLN A 163 -5.90 -2.37 -25.82
C GLN A 163 -5.85 -1.62 -27.13
N ARG A 164 -5.37 -2.28 -28.19
CA ARG A 164 -5.15 -1.61 -29.48
C ARG A 164 -5.95 -2.27 -30.59
N LEU A 165 -6.71 -1.48 -31.31
CA LEU A 165 -7.30 -1.86 -32.59
C LEU A 165 -6.26 -1.65 -33.68
N VAL A 166 -5.82 -2.74 -34.31
CA VAL A 166 -4.83 -2.74 -35.39
C VAL A 166 -5.54 -2.84 -36.74
N ASP A 167 -5.13 -1.99 -37.68
CA ASP A 167 -5.65 -1.92 -39.05
C ASP A 167 -7.18 -1.76 -39.16
N GLY A 168 -7.81 -1.24 -38.10
CA GLY A 168 -9.26 -1.03 -38.00
C GLY A 168 -10.08 -2.33 -37.86
N LYS A 169 -9.41 -3.48 -37.68
CA LYS A 169 -10.02 -4.81 -37.79
C LYS A 169 -9.88 -5.65 -36.53
N THR A 170 -8.69 -5.68 -35.92
CA THR A 170 -8.38 -6.67 -34.87
C THR A 170 -7.94 -5.99 -33.59
N TRP A 171 -8.64 -6.28 -32.50
CA TRP A 171 -8.21 -5.90 -31.16
C TRP A 171 -7.07 -6.82 -30.69
N THR A 172 -5.94 -6.25 -30.31
CA THR A 172 -4.81 -6.98 -29.75
C THR A 172 -4.79 -6.83 -28.23
N LEU A 173 -4.90 -7.98 -27.54
CA LEU A 173 -4.94 -8.06 -26.07
C LEU A 173 -3.60 -7.78 -25.39
N SER A 174 -2.51 -7.71 -26.15
CA SER A 174 -1.14 -7.63 -25.63
C SER A 174 -0.37 -6.49 -26.29
N THR A 175 -0.67 -5.25 -25.88
CA THR A 175 0.39 -4.25 -25.91
C THR A 175 1.34 -4.51 -24.74
N ASN A 176 2.60 -4.09 -24.86
CA ASN A 176 3.53 -4.16 -23.73
C ASN A 176 3.32 -3.02 -22.72
N PHE A 177 2.25 -2.24 -22.86
CA PHE A 177 1.95 -1.12 -21.98
C PHE A 177 1.24 -1.60 -20.71
N LYS A 178 1.96 -1.54 -19.60
CA LYS A 178 1.43 -1.77 -18.26
C LYS A 178 2.09 -0.82 -17.29
N THR A 179 1.29 0.00 -16.63
CA THR A 179 1.77 0.91 -15.59
C THR A 179 1.14 0.51 -14.25
N PRO A 180 1.91 -0.12 -13.35
CA PRO A 180 1.44 -0.42 -11.99
C PRO A 180 1.42 0.85 -11.13
N HIS A 181 0.95 0.74 -9.89
CA HIS A 181 0.97 1.84 -8.90
C HIS A 181 0.18 3.09 -9.33
N VAL A 182 -0.81 2.92 -10.19
CA VAL A 182 -1.77 3.95 -10.61
C VAL A 182 -2.91 4.03 -9.59
N LYS A 183 -3.42 5.23 -9.31
CA LYS A 183 -4.58 5.40 -8.43
C LYS A 183 -5.79 4.70 -9.04
N LEU A 184 -6.39 3.77 -8.29
CA LEU A 184 -7.61 3.09 -8.72
C LEU A 184 -8.74 4.10 -8.92
N GLY A 185 -9.35 4.11 -10.11
CA GLY A 185 -10.39 5.06 -10.47
C GLY A 185 -9.88 6.43 -10.95
N THR A 186 -8.57 6.57 -11.20
CA THR A 186 -8.04 7.79 -11.82
C THR A 186 -8.77 8.12 -13.11
N ASN A 187 -9.00 9.42 -13.33
CA ASN A 187 -9.27 9.91 -14.67
C ASN A 187 -8.04 9.66 -15.56
N ILE A 188 -8.27 9.37 -16.83
CA ILE A 188 -7.23 9.14 -17.81
C ILE A 188 -7.49 10.13 -18.94
N ALA A 189 -6.49 10.93 -19.28
CA ALA A 189 -6.55 11.80 -20.45
C ALA A 189 -5.39 11.47 -21.36
N ALA A 190 -5.59 11.68 -22.65
CA ALA A 190 -4.53 11.51 -23.64
C ALA A 190 -4.63 12.56 -24.72
N VAL A 191 -3.47 12.98 -25.21
CA VAL A 191 -3.33 13.76 -26.43
C VAL A 191 -2.44 13.00 -27.39
N ALA A 192 -2.75 13.07 -28.68
CA ALA A 192 -2.02 12.34 -29.70
C ALA A 192 -1.60 13.28 -30.84
N SER A 193 -0.47 12.96 -31.46
CA SER A 193 -0.08 13.46 -32.78
C SER A 193 -0.17 12.30 -33.76
N PRO A 194 -1.28 12.15 -34.50
CA PRO A 194 -1.43 11.04 -35.44
C PRO A 194 -0.36 11.05 -36.54
N LYS A 195 0.10 12.25 -36.93
CA LYS A 195 1.18 12.43 -37.92
C LYS A 195 2.51 11.86 -37.42
N GLU A 196 2.84 12.08 -36.14
CA GLU A 196 4.08 11.58 -35.55
C GLU A 196 3.93 10.20 -34.91
N ARG A 197 2.68 9.68 -34.86
CA ARG A 197 2.32 8.48 -34.11
C ARG A 197 2.85 8.51 -32.67
N LYS A 198 2.67 9.66 -32.01
CA LYS A 198 3.03 9.89 -30.62
C LYS A 198 1.81 10.16 -29.77
N VAL A 199 1.87 9.75 -28.51
CA VAL A 199 0.84 9.95 -27.50
C VAL A 199 1.49 10.45 -26.21
N ILE A 200 0.78 11.33 -25.52
CA ILE A 200 1.05 11.69 -24.14
C ILE A 200 -0.17 11.28 -23.34
N LEU A 201 0.03 10.35 -22.41
CA LEU A 201 -0.98 9.85 -21.48
C LEU A 201 -0.81 10.54 -20.13
N VAL A 202 -1.91 10.91 -19.51
CA VAL A 202 -1.96 11.61 -18.22
C VAL A 202 -2.92 10.88 -17.29
N TYR A 203 -2.46 10.60 -16.07
CA TYR A 203 -3.20 9.86 -15.04
C TYR A 203 -2.67 10.24 -13.65
N GLN A 204 -3.20 9.63 -12.59
CA GLN A 204 -2.69 9.80 -11.23
C GLN A 204 -1.91 8.60 -10.72
N HIS A 205 -0.78 8.88 -10.08
CA HIS A 205 -0.07 7.92 -9.25
C HIS A 205 -0.92 7.53 -8.03
N HIS A 206 -0.67 6.38 -7.39
CA HIS A 206 -1.37 5.97 -6.16
C HIS A 206 -1.28 7.01 -5.02
N LYS A 207 -0.25 7.87 -5.02
CA LYS A 207 -0.09 9.02 -4.11
C LYS A 207 -0.92 10.25 -4.50
N SER A 208 -1.76 10.15 -5.53
CA SER A 208 -2.59 11.22 -6.11
C SER A 208 -1.83 12.33 -6.84
N GLU A 209 -0.53 12.17 -7.10
CA GLU A 209 0.25 13.08 -7.96
C GLU A 209 -0.12 12.86 -9.44
N ILE A 210 -0.10 13.91 -10.26
CA ILE A 210 -0.29 13.77 -11.71
C ILE A 210 0.96 13.15 -12.32
N CYS A 211 0.78 12.06 -13.07
CA CYS A 211 1.80 11.44 -13.89
C CYS A 211 1.55 11.71 -15.36
N VAL A 212 2.66 11.83 -16.10
CA VAL A 212 2.65 11.94 -17.55
C VAL A 212 3.52 10.82 -18.12
N GLN A 213 3.03 10.12 -19.14
CA GLN A 213 3.80 9.09 -19.83
C GLN A 213 3.72 9.31 -21.34
N THR A 214 4.88 9.40 -21.97
CA THR A 214 4.99 9.56 -23.42
C THR A 214 5.18 8.21 -24.10
N GLY A 215 4.66 8.07 -25.30
CA GLY A 215 4.82 6.87 -26.10
C GLY A 215 4.80 7.18 -27.59
N SER A 216 5.54 6.39 -28.35
CA SER A 216 5.31 6.20 -29.77
C SER A 216 4.47 4.95 -30.01
N TYR A 217 4.03 4.74 -31.23
CA TYR A 217 3.24 3.56 -31.60
C TYR A 217 3.86 2.25 -31.08
N ASP A 218 5.16 2.06 -31.20
CA ASP A 218 5.83 0.79 -30.88
C ASP A 218 6.52 0.75 -29.51
N LYS A 219 6.61 1.90 -28.82
CA LYS A 219 7.39 2.02 -27.59
C LYS A 219 6.80 3.04 -26.63
N TRP A 220 6.78 2.68 -25.35
CA TRP A 220 6.46 3.60 -24.26
C TRP A 220 7.74 4.01 -23.53
N ASP A 221 7.80 5.28 -23.15
CA ASP A 221 8.83 5.80 -22.26
C ASP A 221 8.41 5.60 -20.80
N ASP A 222 9.36 5.82 -19.88
CA ASP A 222 9.06 5.84 -18.46
C ASP A 222 8.12 7.02 -18.13
N HIS A 223 7.26 6.83 -17.13
CA HIS A 223 6.40 7.91 -16.67
C HIS A 223 7.19 8.92 -15.83
N ILE A 224 6.73 10.17 -15.86
CA ILE A 224 7.25 11.27 -15.08
C ILE A 224 6.14 11.67 -14.09
N THR A 225 6.45 11.62 -12.80
CA THR A 225 5.59 12.20 -11.76
C THR A 225 5.84 13.70 -11.70
N ILE A 226 4.77 14.49 -11.74
CA ILE A 226 4.84 15.94 -11.60
C ILE A 226 4.61 16.27 -10.14
N ASP A 227 5.70 16.65 -9.47
CA ASP A 227 5.69 17.07 -8.07
C ASP A 227 4.83 18.34 -7.89
N ASP A 228 4.39 18.59 -6.64
CA ASP A 228 3.67 19.80 -6.23
C ASP A 228 2.35 20.10 -6.98
N THR A 229 1.75 19.11 -7.64
CA THR A 229 0.44 19.27 -8.26
C THR A 229 -0.67 19.45 -7.23
N ASP A 230 -0.51 18.86 -6.04
CA ASP A 230 -1.52 18.79 -4.99
C ASP A 230 -2.90 18.38 -5.53
N ALA A 231 -2.93 17.46 -6.51
CA ALA A 231 -4.16 17.08 -7.18
C ALA A 231 -5.10 16.30 -6.25
N PHE A 232 -6.41 16.55 -6.36
CA PHE A 232 -7.44 15.76 -5.68
C PHE A 232 -7.35 14.30 -6.09
N ALA A 233 -7.57 13.38 -5.14
CA ALA A 233 -7.60 11.96 -5.45
C ALA A 233 -8.74 11.69 -6.44
N CYS A 234 -8.43 10.99 -7.53
CA CYS A 234 -9.35 10.72 -8.63
C CYS A 234 -9.98 11.98 -9.26
N THR A 235 -9.30 13.14 -9.21
CA THR A 235 -9.76 14.38 -9.87
C THR A 235 -10.07 14.12 -11.34
N GLY A 236 -11.05 14.84 -11.91
CA GLY A 236 -11.16 15.01 -13.36
C GLY A 236 -9.82 15.43 -13.97
N ILE A 237 -9.45 14.84 -15.10
CA ILE A 237 -8.23 15.17 -15.84
C ILE A 237 -8.62 15.38 -17.29
N GLY A 238 -8.42 16.60 -17.79
CA GLY A 238 -8.58 16.94 -19.20
C GLY A 238 -7.25 17.30 -19.82
N ALA A 239 -6.94 16.78 -21.01
CA ALA A 239 -5.72 17.12 -21.73
C ALA A 239 -6.04 17.58 -23.15
N THR A 240 -5.30 18.57 -23.64
CA THR A 240 -5.44 19.02 -25.03
C THR A 240 -4.13 19.50 -25.64
N SER A 241 -4.06 19.45 -26.97
CA SER A 241 -2.94 19.92 -27.80
C SER A 241 -3.51 20.34 -29.16
N TRP A 242 -2.97 21.40 -29.75
CA TRP A 242 -3.47 21.96 -31.01
C TRP A 242 -2.44 21.98 -32.15
N ASP A 243 -1.20 21.54 -31.91
CA ASP A 243 -0.10 21.63 -32.87
C ASP A 243 0.87 20.44 -32.80
N GLY A 244 0.30 19.23 -32.80
CA GLY A 244 1.11 18.01 -32.90
C GLY A 244 1.96 17.73 -31.65
N LEU A 245 1.47 18.11 -30.47
CA LEU A 245 2.10 17.95 -29.16
C LEU A 245 3.24 18.94 -28.87
N GLU A 246 3.41 20.00 -29.68
CA GLU A 246 4.34 21.08 -29.34
C GLU A 246 3.83 21.90 -28.15
N HIS A 247 2.52 22.10 -28.02
CA HIS A 247 1.90 22.76 -26.88
C HIS A 247 0.81 21.87 -26.30
N VAL A 248 1.06 21.40 -25.07
CA VAL A 248 0.16 20.51 -24.34
C VAL A 248 -0.31 21.23 -23.09
N ARG A 249 -1.61 21.12 -22.81
CA ARG A 249 -2.26 21.63 -21.60
C ARG A 249 -3.00 20.50 -20.91
N VAL A 250 -2.83 20.42 -19.61
CA VAL A 250 -3.49 19.45 -18.73
C VAL A 250 -4.22 20.22 -17.64
N TYR A 251 -5.46 19.84 -17.39
CA TYR A 251 -6.35 20.49 -16.44
C TYR A 251 -6.82 19.48 -15.41
N PHE A 252 -6.72 19.84 -14.13
CA PHE A 252 -7.10 18.99 -13.02
C PHE A 252 -7.49 19.86 -11.82
N GLN A 253 -8.18 19.28 -10.83
CA GLN A 253 -8.60 19.96 -9.61
C GLN A 253 -7.57 19.78 -8.48
N SER A 254 -7.16 20.86 -7.82
CA SER A 254 -6.22 20.83 -6.69
C SER A 254 -6.89 20.75 -5.32
N LYS A 255 -6.27 20.07 -4.35
CA LYS A 255 -6.76 19.84 -2.98
C LYS A 255 -6.85 21.12 -2.16
N GLU A 256 -5.83 21.97 -2.22
CA GLU A 256 -5.72 23.20 -1.41
C GLU A 256 -6.99 24.07 -1.45
N ASN A 257 -7.62 24.20 -2.62
CA ASN A 257 -8.69 25.18 -2.85
C ASN A 257 -9.85 24.66 -3.71
N SER A 258 -9.84 23.40 -4.15
CA SER A 258 -10.84 22.84 -5.08
C SER A 258 -10.93 23.59 -6.41
N HIS A 259 -9.90 24.34 -6.79
CA HIS A 259 -9.87 25.03 -8.07
C HIS A 259 -9.29 24.15 -9.17
N VAL A 260 -9.69 24.42 -10.41
CA VAL A 260 -9.06 23.81 -11.58
C VAL A 260 -7.75 24.55 -11.84
N ARG A 261 -6.65 23.80 -11.89
CA ARG A 261 -5.33 24.28 -12.26
C ARG A 261 -4.95 23.78 -13.64
N GLU A 262 -3.99 24.46 -14.23
CA GLU A 262 -3.45 24.12 -15.54
C GLU A 262 -1.97 23.78 -15.41
N LEU A 263 -1.59 22.63 -15.96
CA LEU A 263 -0.23 22.18 -16.15
C LEU A 263 0.12 22.30 -17.64
N ARG A 264 1.24 22.95 -17.95
CA ARG A 264 1.63 23.32 -19.31
C ARG A 264 2.94 22.66 -19.70
N LYS A 265 3.02 22.21 -20.94
CA LYS A 265 4.26 21.79 -21.60
C LYS A 265 4.31 22.46 -22.95
N ASP A 266 5.36 23.24 -23.16
CA ASP A 266 5.71 23.80 -24.47
C ASP A 266 6.86 22.99 -25.08
N ARG A 267 7.09 23.14 -26.39
CA ARG A 267 7.85 22.23 -27.27
C ARG A 267 9.12 21.62 -26.66
N SER A 268 9.91 22.44 -25.99
CA SER A 268 11.16 22.03 -25.33
C SER A 268 11.22 22.38 -23.84
N GLY A 269 10.22 23.08 -23.30
CA GLY A 269 10.23 23.58 -21.92
C GLY A 269 9.90 22.47 -20.90
N PRO A 270 10.24 22.61 -19.61
CA PRO A 270 9.76 21.68 -18.59
C PRO A 270 8.22 21.74 -18.46
N TRP A 271 7.65 20.73 -17.80
CA TRP A 271 6.28 20.84 -17.31
C TRP A 271 6.20 21.96 -16.27
N THR A 272 5.24 22.87 -16.41
CA THR A 272 5.07 24.03 -15.54
C THR A 272 3.63 24.14 -15.04
N LEU A 273 3.47 24.21 -13.72
CA LEU A 273 2.16 24.41 -13.10
C LEU A 273 1.85 25.90 -13.02
N THR A 274 0.65 26.28 -13.43
CA THR A 274 0.20 27.67 -13.37
C THR A 274 0.04 28.15 -11.92
N ALA A 275 0.51 29.37 -11.65
CA ALA A 275 0.43 29.98 -10.32
C ALA A 275 -1.02 30.32 -9.90
N LYS A 276 -1.87 30.70 -10.87
CA LYS A 276 -3.27 31.06 -10.64
C LYS A 276 -4.19 29.94 -11.14
N PRO A 277 -5.28 29.63 -10.43
CA PRO A 277 -6.29 28.70 -10.93
C PRO A 277 -6.93 29.25 -12.21
N VAL A 278 -7.29 28.34 -13.12
CA VAL A 278 -8.01 28.69 -14.35
C VAL A 278 -9.51 28.80 -14.11
N ILE A 279 -10.06 27.98 -13.21
CA ILE A 279 -11.47 28.01 -12.79
C ILE A 279 -11.51 27.92 -11.27
N GLN A 280 -12.17 28.88 -10.64
CA GLN A 280 -12.47 28.83 -9.21
C GLN A 280 -13.73 27.99 -8.99
N SER A 281 -13.55 26.74 -8.57
CA SER A 281 -14.66 25.91 -8.08
C SER A 281 -14.59 25.77 -6.57
N LYS A 282 -15.77 25.62 -5.95
CA LYS A 282 -15.94 25.31 -4.52
C LYS A 282 -16.37 23.86 -4.29
N HIS A 283 -16.76 23.15 -5.34
CA HIS A 283 -17.24 21.77 -5.29
C HIS A 283 -16.28 20.86 -6.04
N SER A 284 -16.28 19.57 -5.70
CA SER A 284 -15.56 18.55 -6.45
C SER A 284 -16.07 18.49 -7.89
N ILE A 285 -15.16 18.50 -8.85
CA ILE A 285 -15.49 18.34 -10.26
C ILE A 285 -15.25 16.88 -10.62
N GLY A 286 -16.29 16.20 -11.12
CA GLY A 286 -16.22 14.77 -11.46
C GLY A 286 -15.25 14.50 -12.61
N ASP A 287 -15.62 14.94 -13.81
CA ASP A 287 -14.81 14.78 -15.02
C ASP A 287 -14.46 16.15 -15.62
N ILE A 288 -13.30 16.22 -16.29
CA ILE A 288 -12.83 17.41 -17.00
C ILE A 288 -12.39 16.96 -18.38
N THR A 289 -13.04 17.49 -19.41
CA THR A 289 -12.61 17.35 -20.80
C THR A 289 -12.03 18.66 -21.30
N ALA A 290 -10.92 18.58 -22.04
CA ALA A 290 -10.28 19.74 -22.64
C ALA A 290 -10.21 19.60 -24.16
N VAL A 291 -10.68 20.62 -24.87
CA VAL A 291 -10.69 20.66 -26.34
C VAL A 291 -9.94 21.91 -26.80
N GLY A 292 -8.93 21.72 -27.64
CA GLY A 292 -8.03 22.77 -28.10
C GLY A 292 -7.92 22.77 -29.63
N TRP A 293 -7.94 23.95 -30.24
CA TRP A 293 -7.75 24.12 -31.68
C TRP A 293 -7.26 25.53 -32.02
N GLY A 294 -7.01 25.78 -33.30
CA GLY A 294 -6.55 27.07 -33.80
C GLY A 294 -5.02 27.15 -33.92
N PRO A 295 -4.51 28.27 -34.43
CA PRO A 295 -3.07 28.45 -34.64
C PRO A 295 -2.33 28.58 -33.30
N ALA A 296 -1.08 28.14 -33.25
CA ALA A 296 -0.24 28.22 -32.04
C ALA A 296 -0.11 29.65 -31.45
N ALA A 297 -0.22 30.68 -32.29
CA ALA A 297 -0.19 32.08 -31.86
C ALA A 297 -1.46 32.52 -31.11
N ASN A 298 -2.59 31.85 -31.31
CA ASN A 298 -3.87 32.18 -30.67
C ASN A 298 -4.74 30.91 -30.53
N PRO A 299 -4.33 29.96 -29.69
CA PRO A 299 -5.08 28.74 -29.50
C PRO A 299 -6.39 29.05 -28.79
N GLN A 300 -7.45 28.39 -29.22
CA GLN A 300 -8.72 28.35 -28.51
C GLN A 300 -8.76 27.08 -27.69
N VAL A 301 -9.05 27.20 -26.39
CA VAL A 301 -9.25 26.05 -25.51
C VAL A 301 -10.62 26.15 -24.85
N ARG A 302 -11.35 25.04 -24.81
CA ARG A 302 -12.60 24.89 -24.08
C ARG A 302 -12.47 23.75 -23.08
N LEU A 303 -12.99 23.98 -21.89
CA LEU A 303 -13.15 22.97 -20.86
C LEU A 303 -14.63 22.64 -20.73
N TYR A 304 -14.93 21.34 -20.66
CA TYR A 304 -16.25 20.83 -20.36
C TYR A 304 -16.13 20.05 -19.06
N LEU A 305 -16.94 20.41 -18.08
CA LEU A 305 -16.90 19.81 -16.75
C LEU A 305 -18.30 19.72 -16.19
N GLN A 306 -18.51 18.77 -15.28
CA GLN A 306 -19.77 18.67 -14.56
C GLN A 306 -19.81 19.62 -13.36
N ASP A 307 -20.84 20.45 -13.28
CA ASP A 307 -21.09 21.32 -12.12
C ASP A 307 -21.84 20.58 -10.99
N GLN A 308 -22.03 21.28 -9.87
CA GLN A 308 -22.74 20.79 -8.68
C GLN A 308 -24.20 20.35 -8.93
N ASP A 309 -24.83 20.85 -10.00
CA ASP A 309 -26.20 20.55 -10.39
C ASP A 309 -26.24 19.39 -11.40
N ASN A 310 -25.10 18.72 -11.60
CA ASN A 310 -24.88 17.64 -12.56
C ASN A 310 -25.04 18.09 -14.03
N ASN A 311 -24.93 19.38 -14.33
CA ASN A 311 -24.88 19.85 -15.71
C ASN A 311 -23.45 19.80 -16.23
N ILE A 312 -23.28 19.35 -17.47
CA ILE A 312 -22.07 19.61 -18.23
C ILE A 312 -22.08 21.08 -18.67
N VAL A 313 -21.11 21.84 -18.19
CA VAL A 313 -20.94 23.26 -18.49
C VAL A 313 -19.62 23.50 -19.24
N GLU A 314 -19.63 24.51 -20.10
CA GLU A 314 -18.44 24.94 -20.84
C GLU A 314 -17.76 26.14 -20.19
N TYR A 315 -16.43 26.14 -20.25
CA TYR A 315 -15.58 27.29 -19.98
C TYR A 315 -14.66 27.52 -21.18
N MET A 316 -14.58 28.75 -21.66
CA MET A 316 -13.85 29.13 -22.87
C MET A 316 -12.65 29.99 -22.51
N ASN A 317 -11.50 29.67 -23.10
CA ASN A 317 -10.31 30.52 -23.07
C ASN A 317 -10.26 31.36 -24.35
N THR A 318 -11.08 32.40 -24.40
CA THR A 318 -10.98 33.44 -25.45
C THR A 318 -10.03 34.57 -25.04
N LYS A 319 -9.87 34.77 -23.72
CA LYS A 319 -8.94 35.69 -23.02
C LYS A 319 -8.71 35.10 -21.62
N VAL A 320 -7.59 35.38 -20.96
CA VAL A 320 -7.40 35.01 -19.54
C VAL A 320 -8.17 36.02 -18.67
N PRO A 321 -9.02 35.61 -17.72
CA PRO A 321 -9.33 34.23 -17.27
C PRO A 321 -10.40 33.52 -18.11
N PHE A 322 -10.51 32.18 -17.97
CA PHE A 322 -11.59 31.40 -18.57
C PHE A 322 -12.96 31.98 -18.22
N VAL A 323 -13.84 32.08 -19.22
CA VAL A 323 -15.22 32.58 -19.06
C VAL A 323 -16.21 31.46 -19.29
N LYS A 324 -17.32 31.44 -18.55
CA LYS A 324 -18.38 30.44 -18.75
C LYS A 324 -18.97 30.61 -20.16
N GLY A 325 -19.05 29.51 -20.90
CA GLY A 325 -19.61 29.45 -22.25
C GLY A 325 -21.12 29.26 -22.28
N SER A 326 -21.66 29.03 -23.47
CA SER A 326 -23.10 28.87 -23.68
C SER A 326 -23.56 27.41 -23.61
N PHE A 327 -22.63 26.45 -23.64
CA PHE A 327 -22.99 25.04 -23.50
C PHE A 327 -23.33 24.73 -22.04
N GLN A 328 -24.56 24.27 -21.83
CA GLN A 328 -25.03 23.69 -20.58
C GLN A 328 -26.01 22.57 -20.92
N GLN A 329 -25.74 21.36 -20.45
CA GLN A 329 -26.57 20.18 -20.70
C GLN A 329 -26.68 19.34 -19.44
N MET A 330 -27.87 18.80 -19.17
CA MET A 330 -28.06 17.94 -18.02
C MET A 330 -27.40 16.56 -18.24
N ALA A 331 -26.74 16.04 -17.21
CA ALA A 331 -26.09 14.73 -17.25
C ALA A 331 -26.43 13.90 -16.01
N MET A 332 -26.11 12.60 -16.08
CA MET A 332 -26.07 11.75 -14.89
C MET A 332 -25.03 12.28 -13.89
N PRO A 333 -25.25 12.19 -12.57
CA PRO A 333 -24.22 12.47 -11.59
C PRO A 333 -22.96 11.64 -11.81
N ALA A 334 -21.80 12.28 -11.66
CA ALA A 334 -20.49 11.70 -11.92
C ALA A 334 -20.37 11.05 -13.32
N SER A 335 -21.08 11.60 -14.32
CA SER A 335 -20.93 11.18 -15.71
C SER A 335 -19.63 11.73 -16.28
N ASP A 336 -18.93 10.89 -17.04
CA ASP A 336 -17.88 11.37 -17.92
C ASP A 336 -18.48 12.28 -19.01
N VAL A 337 -17.70 13.26 -19.42
CA VAL A 337 -17.93 14.12 -20.58
C VAL A 337 -16.74 13.99 -21.49
N ILE A 338 -16.98 13.94 -22.80
CA ILE A 338 -15.91 13.88 -23.80
C ILE A 338 -16.11 14.97 -24.81
N GLY A 339 -15.00 15.52 -25.25
CA GLY A 339 -14.95 16.50 -26.31
C GLY A 339 -13.78 16.25 -27.22
N PHE A 340 -13.99 16.42 -28.52
CA PHE A 340 -12.92 16.43 -29.50
C PHE A 340 -13.24 17.36 -30.67
N VAL A 341 -12.19 17.86 -31.31
CA VAL A 341 -12.31 18.59 -32.57
C VAL A 341 -12.23 17.61 -33.73
N ARG A 342 -13.13 17.78 -34.69
CA ARG A 342 -13.13 17.05 -35.96
C ARG A 342 -12.97 18.04 -37.10
N HIS A 343 -12.03 17.76 -38.00
CA HIS A 343 -11.91 18.51 -39.24
C HIS A 343 -13.06 18.14 -40.17
N VAL A 344 -13.66 19.14 -40.81
CA VAL A 344 -14.75 18.96 -41.78
C VAL A 344 -14.46 19.80 -43.01
N SER A 345 -14.99 19.38 -44.16
CA SER A 345 -14.80 20.10 -45.42
C SER A 345 -15.64 21.38 -45.56
N ALA A 346 -16.59 21.63 -44.65
CA ALA A 346 -17.36 22.88 -44.59
C ALA A 346 -16.61 23.96 -43.81
N GLU A 347 -16.82 25.23 -44.14
CA GLU A 347 -16.42 26.35 -43.27
C GLU A 347 -17.08 26.21 -41.88
N PRO A 348 -16.35 26.42 -40.78
CA PRO A 348 -14.99 27.00 -40.67
C PRO A 348 -13.81 26.00 -40.80
N GLY A 349 -14.05 24.78 -41.27
CA GLY A 349 -13.05 23.72 -41.46
C GLY A 349 -12.95 22.75 -40.27
N PHE A 350 -13.77 22.95 -39.24
CA PHE A 350 -13.82 22.10 -38.06
C PHE A 350 -15.20 22.13 -37.39
N CYS A 351 -15.47 21.13 -36.56
CA CYS A 351 -16.57 21.11 -35.61
C CYS A 351 -16.09 20.56 -34.25
N ILE A 352 -16.80 20.90 -33.18
CA ILE A 352 -16.55 20.33 -31.85
C ILE A 352 -17.68 19.35 -31.54
N ASN A 353 -17.31 18.14 -31.15
CA ASN A 353 -18.25 17.11 -30.74
C ASN A 353 -18.16 16.94 -29.24
N ILE A 354 -19.27 17.14 -28.53
CA ILE A 354 -19.40 16.87 -27.10
C ILE A 354 -20.34 15.70 -26.90
N MET A 355 -19.92 14.74 -26.08
CA MET A 355 -20.67 13.54 -25.75
C MET A 355 -20.74 13.37 -24.24
N TRP A 356 -21.92 12.97 -23.76
CA TRP A 356 -22.18 12.75 -22.34
C TRP A 356 -23.35 11.78 -22.17
N VAL A 357 -23.53 11.27 -20.96
CA VAL A 357 -24.70 10.46 -20.61
C VAL A 357 -25.72 11.35 -19.91
N ASP A 358 -26.90 11.47 -20.49
CA ASP A 358 -27.99 12.22 -19.90
C ASP A 358 -28.68 11.44 -18.76
N GLU A 359 -29.59 12.11 -18.07
CA GLU A 359 -30.39 11.53 -16.99
C GLU A 359 -31.32 10.37 -17.40
N LYS A 360 -31.51 10.13 -18.70
CA LYS A 360 -32.24 8.98 -19.22
C LYS A 360 -31.31 7.80 -19.50
N GLN A 361 -30.05 7.90 -19.09
CA GLN A 361 -28.98 6.95 -19.41
C GLN A 361 -28.80 6.77 -20.93
N VAL A 362 -29.01 7.85 -21.69
CA VAL A 362 -28.77 7.90 -23.13
C VAL A 362 -27.45 8.60 -23.38
N LEU A 363 -26.58 7.95 -24.14
CA LEU A 363 -25.39 8.61 -24.68
C LEU A 363 -25.87 9.66 -25.70
N ARG A 364 -25.69 10.93 -25.37
CA ARG A 364 -26.01 12.06 -26.25
C ARG A 364 -24.76 12.60 -26.92
N GLN A 365 -24.99 13.25 -28.05
CA GLN A 365 -23.99 14.04 -28.76
C GLN A 365 -24.55 15.42 -29.05
N ARG A 366 -23.71 16.44 -28.96
CA ARG A 366 -24.03 17.77 -29.47
C ARG A 366 -22.83 18.34 -30.21
N ILE A 367 -23.11 18.99 -31.33
CA ILE A 367 -22.08 19.45 -32.26
C ILE A 367 -22.11 20.97 -32.29
N PHE A 368 -20.94 21.59 -32.10
CA PHE A 368 -20.72 23.00 -32.40
C PHE A 368 -20.17 23.10 -33.82
N ASP A 369 -20.89 23.80 -34.69
CA ASP A 369 -20.56 23.92 -36.11
C ASP A 369 -19.54 25.00 -36.45
N GLY A 370 -19.02 25.69 -35.43
CA GLY A 370 -18.19 26.89 -35.60
C GLY A 370 -18.91 28.19 -35.29
N HIS A 371 -20.24 28.18 -35.35
CA HIS A 371 -21.10 29.35 -35.16
C HIS A 371 -22.10 29.13 -34.01
N LYS A 372 -22.74 27.96 -33.96
CA LYS A 372 -23.76 27.61 -32.98
C LYS A 372 -23.70 26.15 -32.56
N TRP A 373 -24.36 25.85 -31.46
CA TRP A 373 -24.64 24.48 -31.05
C TRP A 373 -25.87 23.95 -31.77
N LEU A 374 -25.74 22.81 -32.46
CA LEU A 374 -26.87 22.07 -33.01
C LEU A 374 -27.70 21.44 -31.87
N GLU A 375 -28.92 21.00 -32.16
CA GLU A 375 -29.71 20.23 -31.19
C GLU A 375 -28.97 18.93 -30.79
N ALA A 376 -29.19 18.49 -29.55
CA ALA A 376 -28.58 17.26 -29.06
C ALA A 376 -29.20 16.04 -29.74
N SER A 377 -28.36 15.15 -30.26
CA SER A 377 -28.75 13.85 -30.81
C SER A 377 -28.65 12.75 -29.76
N GLU A 378 -29.58 11.80 -29.81
CA GLU A 378 -29.50 10.54 -29.07
C GLU A 378 -28.70 9.52 -29.88
N LEU A 379 -27.70 8.89 -29.25
CA LEU A 379 -26.85 7.92 -29.94
C LEU A 379 -27.24 6.49 -29.58
N VAL A 380 -27.12 6.15 -28.30
CA VAL A 380 -27.29 4.79 -27.81
C VAL A 380 -27.89 4.84 -26.40
N TYR A 381 -28.94 4.04 -26.18
CA TYR A 381 -29.44 3.76 -24.84
C TYR A 381 -28.45 2.87 -24.11
N LEU A 382 -27.94 3.35 -22.99
CA LEU A 382 -27.01 2.57 -22.18
C LEU A 382 -27.72 1.57 -21.27
N ASN A 383 -29.06 1.61 -21.23
CA ASN A 383 -30.03 0.79 -20.49
C ASN A 383 -29.64 -0.70 -20.40
N SER A 384 -28.59 -0.96 -19.64
CA SER A 384 -28.42 -2.15 -18.86
C SER A 384 -29.17 -1.85 -17.57
N PRO A 385 -30.09 -2.72 -17.09
CA PRO A 385 -30.75 -2.62 -15.79
C PRO A 385 -29.82 -2.50 -14.57
N GLN A 386 -28.51 -2.31 -14.78
CA GLN A 386 -27.44 -2.43 -13.80
C GLN A 386 -26.56 -1.17 -13.69
N SER A 387 -26.63 -0.18 -14.60
CA SER A 387 -25.66 0.95 -14.57
C SER A 387 -25.92 1.91 -13.42
N ILE A 388 -27.18 2.32 -13.22
CA ILE A 388 -27.58 3.23 -12.13
C ILE A 388 -29.02 2.90 -11.73
N PRO A 389 -29.30 2.68 -10.44
CA PRO A 389 -30.64 2.34 -10.00
C PRO A 389 -31.65 3.45 -10.30
N GLY A 390 -32.72 3.09 -11.00
CA GLY A 390 -33.96 3.86 -11.07
C GLY A 390 -34.01 4.93 -12.16
N LYS A 391 -35.04 5.78 -12.06
CA LYS A 391 -35.40 6.84 -12.99
C LYS A 391 -34.78 8.16 -12.53
N TRP A 392 -34.04 8.84 -13.42
CA TRP A 392 -33.31 10.06 -13.10
C TRP A 392 -33.76 11.30 -13.88
N ASP A 393 -34.60 11.12 -14.90
CA ASP A 393 -35.25 12.19 -15.68
C ASP A 393 -36.43 12.81 -14.91
N VAL A 394 -36.13 13.36 -13.74
CA VAL A 394 -37.08 14.06 -12.89
C VAL A 394 -36.52 15.41 -12.44
N PRO A 395 -37.37 16.41 -12.16
CA PRO A 395 -36.93 17.77 -11.87
C PRO A 395 -36.15 17.90 -10.56
N THR A 396 -36.51 17.10 -9.55
CA THR A 396 -35.99 17.24 -8.19
C THR A 396 -34.86 16.24 -7.97
N LYS A 397 -33.67 16.76 -7.66
CA LYS A 397 -32.47 15.97 -7.34
C LYS A 397 -31.96 16.34 -5.96
N PHE A 398 -31.31 15.41 -5.29
CA PHE A 398 -30.66 15.65 -4.01
C PHE A 398 -29.26 15.07 -3.97
N ASN A 399 -28.42 15.65 -3.11
CA ASN A 399 -27.02 15.26 -2.95
C ASN A 399 -26.58 15.45 -1.50
N ASP A 400 -26.28 14.35 -0.81
CA ASP A 400 -25.82 14.37 0.59
C ASP A 400 -24.34 14.75 0.75
N GLN A 401 -23.58 14.91 -0.35
CA GLN A 401 -22.14 15.16 -0.32
C GLN A 401 -21.81 16.36 0.58
N GLU A 402 -22.54 17.46 0.46
CA GLU A 402 -22.27 18.66 1.24
C GLU A 402 -22.50 18.41 2.73
N VAL A 403 -23.57 17.72 3.11
CA VAL A 403 -23.86 17.42 4.53
C VAL A 403 -22.83 16.46 5.10
N ALA A 404 -22.43 15.45 4.31
CA ALA A 404 -21.46 14.44 4.70
C ALA A 404 -20.03 15.01 4.84
N THR A 405 -19.70 16.07 4.09
CA THR A 405 -18.35 16.68 4.07
C THR A 405 -18.24 17.97 4.88
N THR A 406 -19.34 18.67 5.13
CA THR A 406 -19.33 19.92 5.92
C THR A 406 -19.29 19.57 7.40
N VAL A 407 -18.10 19.66 7.99
CA VAL A 407 -17.93 19.58 9.45
C VAL A 407 -17.72 20.98 10.02
N LYS A 408 -18.62 21.41 10.92
CA LYS A 408 -18.40 22.58 11.78
C LYS A 408 -17.20 22.28 12.69
N GLY A 409 -16.06 22.93 12.44
CA GLY A 409 -14.87 22.80 13.30
C GLY A 409 -13.73 21.94 12.75
N GLY A 410 -13.77 21.54 11.47
CA GLY A 410 -12.59 20.99 10.77
C GLY A 410 -12.14 19.58 11.21
N ALA A 411 -12.82 18.92 12.15
CA ALA A 411 -12.58 17.51 12.45
C ALA A 411 -13.16 16.62 11.33
N PRO A 412 -12.46 15.58 10.82
CA PRO A 412 -12.91 14.87 9.64
C PRO A 412 -14.01 13.84 10.01
N ARG A 413 -14.98 13.68 9.10
CA ARG A 413 -15.74 12.45 8.84
C ARG A 413 -17.01 12.25 9.66
N LYS A 414 -18.14 12.37 8.97
CA LYS A 414 -19.42 11.86 9.45
C LYS A 414 -19.57 10.39 9.07
N TYR A 415 -19.88 9.55 10.05
CA TYR A 415 -20.22 8.15 9.84
C TYR A 415 -21.69 7.97 10.13
N ILE A 416 -22.36 7.15 9.34
CA ILE A 416 -23.79 6.88 9.50
C ILE A 416 -24.00 6.17 10.85
N ALA A 417 -24.95 6.64 11.64
CA ALA A 417 -25.44 5.97 12.84
C ALA A 417 -26.74 5.20 12.55
N GLU A 418 -27.59 5.74 11.67
CA GLU A 418 -28.83 5.10 11.27
C GLU A 418 -29.30 5.62 9.90
N VAL A 419 -30.02 4.77 9.18
CA VAL A 419 -30.76 5.14 7.98
C VAL A 419 -32.25 5.02 8.28
N ARG A 420 -32.99 6.10 8.03
CA ARG A 420 -34.45 6.16 8.22
C ARG A 420 -35.11 6.19 6.84
N LEU A 421 -36.06 5.29 6.60
CA LEU A 421 -36.78 5.21 5.32
C LEU A 421 -38.29 5.13 5.54
N HIS A 422 -39.05 5.79 4.68
CA HIS A 422 -40.46 5.48 4.47
C HIS A 422 -40.57 4.72 3.15
N ALA A 423 -41.25 3.57 3.18
CA ALA A 423 -41.42 2.73 2.01
C ALA A 423 -42.75 1.99 2.10
N SER A 424 -43.44 1.89 0.96
CA SER A 424 -44.63 1.04 0.80
C SER A 424 -44.23 -0.35 0.31
N ASP A 425 -45.23 -1.17 -0.03
CA ASP A 425 -45.05 -2.42 -0.77
C ASP A 425 -44.62 -2.21 -2.22
N ARG A 426 -44.58 -0.95 -2.71
CA ARG A 426 -44.31 -0.61 -4.10
C ARG A 426 -43.07 0.25 -4.29
N GLU A 427 -42.85 1.25 -3.45
CA GLU A 427 -41.88 2.32 -3.75
C GLU A 427 -41.16 2.78 -2.48
N ILE A 428 -39.95 3.35 -2.66
CA ILE A 428 -39.24 4.07 -1.61
C ILE A 428 -39.71 5.52 -1.61
N HIS A 429 -40.39 5.93 -0.56
CA HIS A 429 -41.00 7.25 -0.49
C HIS A 429 -40.03 8.32 0.00
N SER A 430 -39.25 8.01 1.04
CA SER A 430 -38.23 8.94 1.52
C SER A 430 -37.08 8.24 2.21
N ILE A 431 -35.93 8.91 2.21
CA ILE A 431 -34.69 8.46 2.86
C ILE A 431 -34.06 9.61 3.64
N ARG A 432 -33.51 9.27 4.81
CA ARG A 432 -32.74 10.19 5.65
C ARG A 432 -31.59 9.45 6.31
N VAL A 433 -30.42 10.07 6.30
CA VAL A 433 -29.22 9.54 6.93
C VAL A 433 -28.95 10.36 8.19
N VAL A 434 -28.76 9.68 9.32
CA VAL A 434 -28.36 10.31 10.58
C VAL A 434 -26.95 9.83 10.92
N TYR A 435 -26.11 10.76 11.33
CA TYR A 435 -24.70 10.56 11.57
C TYR A 435 -24.40 10.39 13.06
N THR A 436 -23.23 9.85 13.36
CA THR A 436 -22.76 9.53 14.72
C THR A 436 -22.44 10.76 15.57
N ASP A 437 -22.29 11.94 14.96
CA ASP A 437 -22.20 13.23 15.64
C ASP A 437 -23.58 13.84 15.98
N GLY A 438 -24.66 13.17 15.59
CA GLY A 438 -26.04 13.64 15.76
C GLY A 438 -26.55 14.53 14.62
N ASP A 439 -25.71 14.90 13.67
CA ASP A 439 -26.16 15.57 12.44
C ASP A 439 -27.01 14.62 11.60
N ALA A 440 -27.80 15.17 10.69
CA ALA A 440 -28.58 14.38 9.76
C ALA A 440 -28.75 15.10 8.42
N THR A 441 -28.89 14.33 7.36
CA THR A 441 -29.33 14.86 6.08
C THR A 441 -30.78 15.35 6.18
N PRO A 442 -31.21 16.26 5.29
CA PRO A 442 -32.63 16.52 5.07
C PRO A 442 -33.38 15.22 4.77
N VAL A 443 -34.69 15.20 5.01
CA VAL A 443 -35.55 14.13 4.50
C VAL A 443 -35.64 14.33 2.99
N HIS A 444 -35.17 13.34 2.22
CA HIS A 444 -35.32 13.35 0.77
C HIS A 444 -36.57 12.57 0.40
N GLY A 445 -37.44 13.17 -0.40
CA GLY A 445 -38.74 12.60 -0.77
C GLY A 445 -39.90 13.17 0.06
N GLY A 446 -41.02 12.46 0.13
CA GLY A 446 -42.23 12.93 0.80
C GLY A 446 -42.18 12.78 2.33
N GLU A 447 -42.91 13.66 3.02
CA GLU A 447 -43.22 13.48 4.44
C GLU A 447 -44.45 12.57 4.60
N TYR A 448 -44.27 11.48 5.36
CA TYR A 448 -45.34 10.52 5.61
C TYR A 448 -45.70 10.48 7.08
N LYS A 449 -46.99 10.30 7.37
CA LYS A 449 -47.51 10.18 8.75
C LYS A 449 -47.05 8.91 9.44
N GLU A 450 -46.77 7.87 8.67
CA GLU A 450 -46.27 6.60 9.21
C GLU A 450 -44.89 6.77 9.81
N LYS A 451 -44.59 6.02 10.87
CA LYS A 451 -43.26 6.08 11.49
C LYS A 451 -42.21 5.53 10.50
N PRO A 452 -41.08 6.23 10.28
CA PRO A 452 -40.01 5.71 9.42
C PRO A 452 -39.53 4.36 9.95
N ARG A 453 -39.22 3.45 9.03
CA ARG A 453 -38.45 2.26 9.34
C ARG A 453 -37.00 2.66 9.56
N VAL A 454 -36.39 2.18 10.63
CA VAL A 454 -35.04 2.59 11.05
C VAL A 454 -34.10 1.40 10.98
N PHE A 455 -33.00 1.54 10.24
CA PHE A 455 -31.86 0.64 10.31
C PHE A 455 -30.77 1.31 11.16
N LYS A 456 -30.68 0.91 12.43
CA LYS A 456 -29.70 1.45 13.37
C LYS A 456 -28.41 0.64 13.32
N LEU A 457 -27.29 1.32 13.09
CA LEU A 457 -25.96 0.73 13.08
C LEU A 457 -25.40 0.64 14.50
N GLU A 458 -24.64 -0.40 14.78
CA GLU A 458 -23.88 -0.54 16.01
C GLU A 458 -22.64 0.37 16.00
N PRO A 459 -22.07 0.71 17.18
CA PRO A 459 -20.76 1.35 17.24
C PRO A 459 -19.72 0.55 16.43
N GLY A 460 -18.95 1.26 15.60
CA GLY A 460 -17.95 0.70 14.69
C GLY A 460 -18.52 -0.05 13.46
N GLU A 461 -19.84 -0.10 13.28
CA GLU A 461 -20.48 -0.69 12.10
C GLU A 461 -20.68 0.36 10.99
N ASP A 462 -20.30 0.01 9.76
CA ASP A 462 -20.50 0.85 8.58
C ASP A 462 -21.35 0.11 7.55
N ILE A 463 -22.15 0.84 6.76
CA ILE A 463 -22.80 0.26 5.58
C ILE A 463 -21.76 0.18 4.47
N THR A 464 -21.54 -1.01 3.92
CA THR A 464 -20.54 -1.28 2.87
C THR A 464 -21.18 -1.71 1.55
N THR A 465 -22.46 -2.10 1.57
CA THR A 465 -23.19 -2.60 0.41
C THR A 465 -24.62 -2.07 0.42
N VAL A 466 -25.13 -1.70 -0.76
CA VAL A 466 -26.53 -1.33 -0.98
C VAL A 466 -27.09 -2.21 -2.10
N TRP A 467 -28.00 -3.11 -1.74
CA TRP A 467 -28.81 -3.85 -2.70
C TRP A 467 -30.05 -3.05 -3.07
N TYR A 468 -30.47 -3.17 -4.31
CA TYR A 468 -31.62 -2.43 -4.83
C TYR A 468 -32.46 -3.29 -5.77
N ARG A 469 -33.73 -2.89 -5.90
CA ARG A 469 -34.64 -3.36 -6.95
C ARG A 469 -35.12 -2.16 -7.75
N THR A 470 -35.14 -2.29 -9.06
CA THR A 470 -35.61 -1.24 -9.96
C THR A 470 -36.56 -1.80 -11.02
N ASP A 471 -37.52 -0.98 -11.41
CA ASP A 471 -38.46 -1.30 -12.49
C ASP A 471 -38.64 -0.07 -13.40
N ASN A 472 -39.60 -0.14 -14.32
CA ASN A 472 -39.91 0.97 -15.24
C ASN A 472 -40.43 2.23 -14.54
N ARG A 473 -40.81 2.16 -13.25
CA ARG A 473 -41.29 3.29 -12.46
C ARG A 473 -40.16 3.95 -11.66
N GLY A 474 -39.12 3.20 -11.31
CA GLY A 474 -37.91 3.72 -10.67
C GLY A 474 -37.33 2.74 -9.65
N LEU A 475 -36.96 3.26 -8.48
CA LEU A 475 -36.42 2.50 -7.36
C LEU A 475 -37.55 1.83 -6.55
N GLY A 476 -37.68 0.51 -6.71
CA GLY A 476 -38.71 -0.30 -6.05
C GLY A 476 -38.35 -0.68 -4.62
N GLY A 477 -37.07 -0.95 -4.33
CA GLY A 477 -36.65 -1.38 -2.99
C GLY A 477 -35.16 -1.26 -2.71
N LEU A 478 -34.81 -1.31 -1.43
CA LEU A 478 -33.46 -1.15 -0.89
C LEU A 478 -33.19 -2.12 0.27
N GLN A 479 -31.94 -2.59 0.36
CA GLN A 479 -31.41 -3.29 1.53
C GLN A 479 -29.95 -2.91 1.74
N PHE A 480 -29.53 -2.80 3.01
CA PHE A 480 -28.17 -2.42 3.39
C PHE A 480 -27.40 -3.60 3.96
N GLY A 481 -26.14 -3.74 3.55
CA GLY A 481 -25.17 -4.68 4.10
C GLY A 481 -24.05 -3.94 4.79
N THR A 482 -23.53 -4.51 5.89
CA THR A 482 -22.60 -3.81 6.78
C THR A 482 -21.24 -4.50 6.92
N SER A 483 -20.26 -3.76 7.43
CA SER A 483 -18.91 -4.26 7.76
C SER A 483 -18.90 -5.38 8.80
N LYS A 484 -19.97 -5.51 9.60
CA LYS A 484 -20.17 -6.62 10.56
C LYS A 484 -20.97 -7.80 9.98
N SER A 485 -21.10 -7.88 8.66
CA SER A 485 -21.89 -8.92 7.96
C SER A 485 -23.38 -8.94 8.35
N ARG A 486 -23.90 -7.82 8.87
CA ARG A 486 -25.31 -7.65 9.19
C ARG A 486 -26.04 -7.12 7.96
N THR A 487 -27.30 -7.48 7.81
CA THR A 487 -28.17 -6.94 6.76
C THR A 487 -29.39 -6.27 7.36
N SER A 488 -29.83 -5.17 6.75
CA SER A 488 -31.12 -4.58 7.09
C SER A 488 -32.27 -5.47 6.61
N ALA A 489 -33.48 -5.18 7.08
CA ALA A 489 -34.67 -5.65 6.39
C ALA A 489 -34.72 -5.10 4.96
N TRP A 490 -35.48 -5.76 4.08
CA TRP A 490 -35.81 -5.21 2.77
C TRP A 490 -36.84 -4.09 2.93
N TYR A 491 -36.55 -2.92 2.35
CA TYR A 491 -37.44 -1.75 2.32
C TYR A 491 -38.00 -1.60 0.91
N GLY A 492 -39.31 -1.38 0.77
CA GLY A 492 -39.96 -1.28 -0.55
C GLY A 492 -40.44 -2.62 -1.10
N ASN A 493 -40.64 -2.66 -2.42
CA ASN A 493 -41.01 -3.85 -3.18
C ASN A 493 -39.78 -4.73 -3.46
N ASP A 494 -40.00 -6.04 -3.59
CA ASP A 494 -38.99 -7.04 -3.93
C ASP A 494 -38.99 -7.44 -5.42
N ARG A 495 -39.78 -6.73 -6.25
CA ARG A 495 -40.01 -6.99 -7.68
C ARG A 495 -39.06 -6.15 -8.55
N GLY A 496 -38.89 -6.57 -9.80
CA GLY A 496 -38.04 -5.86 -10.78
C GLY A 496 -36.59 -6.31 -10.78
N ALA A 497 -35.75 -5.60 -11.54
CA ALA A 497 -34.34 -5.91 -11.72
C ALA A 497 -33.57 -5.71 -10.41
N PHE A 498 -32.92 -6.77 -9.96
CA PHE A 498 -32.05 -6.75 -8.78
C PHE A 498 -30.66 -6.23 -9.15
N GLY A 499 -30.10 -5.39 -8.29
CA GLY A 499 -28.72 -4.97 -8.39
C GLY A 499 -28.07 -4.75 -7.02
N CYS A 500 -26.75 -4.53 -7.06
CA CYS A 500 -25.91 -4.34 -5.90
C CYS A 500 -24.89 -3.24 -6.19
N MET A 501 -24.69 -2.34 -5.23
CA MET A 501 -23.62 -1.35 -5.23
C MET A 501 -22.76 -1.56 -3.99
N SER A 502 -21.47 -1.77 -4.19
CA SER A 502 -20.48 -2.00 -3.13
C SER A 502 -19.55 -0.79 -3.02
N GLY A 503 -19.19 -0.43 -1.78
CA GLY A 503 -18.18 0.57 -1.49
C GLY A 503 -16.75 0.06 -1.61
N ASP A 504 -16.53 -1.23 -1.91
CA ASP A 504 -15.21 -1.87 -1.99
C ASP A 504 -14.36 -1.66 -0.72
N GLY A 505 -14.96 -1.84 0.45
CA GLY A 505 -14.29 -1.62 1.74
C GLY A 505 -14.40 -0.17 2.26
N HIS A 506 -15.05 0.72 1.51
CA HIS A 506 -15.40 2.05 1.96
C HIS A 506 -16.80 2.09 2.60
N ALA A 507 -16.96 2.95 3.61
CA ALA A 507 -18.22 3.17 4.29
C ALA A 507 -19.15 4.08 3.47
N LEU A 508 -20.44 3.79 3.46
CA LEU A 508 -21.45 4.69 2.94
C LEU A 508 -21.50 5.95 3.82
N ILE A 509 -21.54 7.13 3.20
CA ILE A 509 -21.66 8.42 3.91
C ILE A 509 -22.89 9.22 3.50
N GLY A 510 -23.63 8.80 2.47
CA GLY A 510 -24.84 9.49 2.00
C GLY A 510 -25.28 8.97 0.64
N PHE A 511 -26.23 9.67 0.03
CA PHE A 511 -26.75 9.36 -1.29
C PHE A 511 -26.81 10.58 -2.20
N ILE A 512 -26.72 10.32 -3.50
CA ILE A 512 -27.23 11.19 -4.55
C ILE A 512 -28.48 10.51 -5.07
N GLY A 513 -29.54 11.27 -5.34
CA GLY A 513 -30.74 10.66 -5.87
C GLY A 513 -31.68 11.64 -6.55
N ALA A 514 -32.78 11.07 -7.02
CA ALA A 514 -33.78 11.74 -7.82
C ALA A 514 -35.16 11.47 -7.22
N ILE A 515 -36.00 12.52 -7.16
CA ILE A 515 -37.33 12.51 -6.56
C ILE A 515 -38.35 12.85 -7.64
N ASN A 516 -39.36 11.99 -7.82
CA ASN A 516 -40.42 12.24 -8.80
C ASN A 516 -41.41 13.31 -8.30
N ASP A 517 -42.40 13.65 -9.14
CA ASP A 517 -43.48 14.59 -8.83
C ASP A 517 -44.39 14.14 -7.67
N ARG A 518 -44.42 12.83 -7.38
CA ARG A 518 -45.13 12.22 -6.25
C ARG A 518 -44.32 12.20 -4.97
N THR A 519 -43.13 12.82 -4.98
CA THR A 519 -42.19 12.86 -3.86
C THR A 519 -41.54 11.51 -3.53
N ASP A 520 -41.63 10.50 -4.40
CA ASP A 520 -40.96 9.22 -4.21
C ASP A 520 -39.52 9.26 -4.73
N ILE A 521 -38.64 8.53 -4.06
CA ILE A 521 -37.27 8.32 -4.51
C ILE A 521 -37.32 7.38 -5.71
N CYS A 522 -37.09 7.93 -6.90
CA CYS A 522 -37.16 7.16 -8.13
C CYS A 522 -35.78 6.75 -8.65
N GLY A 523 -34.69 7.38 -8.20
CA GLY A 523 -33.30 7.01 -8.52
C GLY A 523 -32.36 7.27 -7.35
N ILE A 524 -31.33 6.42 -7.19
CA ILE A 524 -30.37 6.55 -6.08
C ILE A 524 -28.97 6.04 -6.45
N THR A 525 -27.95 6.68 -5.91
CA THR A 525 -26.54 6.27 -6.00
C THR A 525 -25.84 6.55 -4.66
N PRO A 526 -25.16 5.56 -4.07
CA PRO A 526 -24.46 5.71 -2.81
C PRO A 526 -23.21 6.58 -2.98
N ILE A 527 -22.93 7.37 -1.95
CA ILE A 527 -21.69 8.11 -1.78
C ILE A 527 -20.81 7.33 -0.80
N TRP A 528 -19.64 6.89 -1.25
CA TRP A 528 -18.72 6.10 -0.44
C TRP A 528 -17.57 6.97 0.08
N SER A 529 -17.18 6.79 1.34
CA SER A 529 -16.02 7.46 1.93
C SER A 529 -14.74 7.13 1.18
N GLU A 530 -13.73 8.01 1.23
CA GLU A 530 -12.37 7.61 0.79
C GLU A 530 -11.67 6.71 1.80
N ILE A 531 -12.16 6.73 3.04
CA ILE A 531 -11.56 6.02 4.16
C ILE A 531 -12.18 4.64 4.20
N GLU A 532 -11.37 3.65 4.49
CA GLU A 532 -11.84 2.30 4.75
C GLU A 532 -12.77 2.28 5.97
N THR A 533 -13.58 1.24 6.11
CA THR A 533 -14.50 1.10 7.25
C THR A 533 -13.83 1.38 8.61
N ARG A 534 -14.56 1.95 9.57
CA ARG A 534 -14.13 2.18 10.96
C ARG A 534 -13.55 0.92 11.57
N LEU A 535 -14.08 -0.25 11.22
CA LEU A 535 -13.59 -1.53 11.70
C LEU A 535 -12.07 -1.67 11.48
N VAL A 536 -11.59 -1.32 10.28
CA VAL A 536 -10.15 -1.36 9.95
C VAL A 536 -9.36 -0.33 10.78
N HIS A 537 -9.91 0.87 10.98
CA HIS A 537 -9.23 1.94 11.70
C HIS A 537 -9.20 1.77 13.22
N GLU A 538 -10.31 1.38 13.84
CA GLU A 538 -10.42 1.17 15.30
C GLU A 538 -9.56 -0.02 15.71
N GLU A 539 -9.60 -1.10 14.93
CA GLU A 539 -8.74 -2.26 15.13
C GLU A 539 -7.25 -1.89 15.00
N PHE A 540 -6.89 -1.11 13.98
CA PHE A 540 -5.52 -0.63 13.83
C PHE A 540 -5.09 0.32 14.96
N ALA A 541 -5.97 1.21 15.42
CA ALA A 541 -5.70 2.17 16.49
C ALA A 541 -5.52 1.49 17.86
N ASP A 542 -6.37 0.53 18.21
CA ASP A 542 -6.24 -0.27 19.43
C ASP A 542 -4.94 -1.09 19.42
N ARG A 543 -4.56 -1.62 18.26
CA ARG A 543 -3.28 -2.32 18.07
C ARG A 543 -2.09 -1.38 18.26
N LEU A 544 -2.12 -0.19 17.66
CA LEU A 544 -1.09 0.85 17.84
C LEU A 544 -0.97 1.31 19.30
N LYS A 545 -2.10 1.39 20.01
CA LYS A 545 -2.14 1.73 21.43
C LYS A 545 -1.47 0.66 22.27
N LYS A 546 -1.79 -0.63 22.07
CA LYS A 546 -1.13 -1.75 22.77
C LYS A 546 0.40 -1.75 22.58
N ILE A 547 0.87 -1.44 21.38
CA ILE A 547 2.31 -1.33 21.09
C ILE A 547 2.93 -0.13 21.83
N LYS A 548 2.28 1.04 21.79
CA LYS A 548 2.73 2.24 22.49
C LYS A 548 2.76 2.03 24.01
N ASP A 549 1.78 1.33 24.57
CA ASP A 549 1.68 1.06 25.99
C ASP A 549 2.73 0.04 26.48
N GLY A 550 3.17 -0.89 25.60
CA GLY A 550 4.22 -1.86 25.92
C GLY A 550 5.65 -1.30 25.85
N LEU A 551 5.89 -0.26 25.05
CA LEU A 551 7.22 0.28 24.79
C LEU A 551 7.94 0.83 26.05
N PRO A 552 7.28 1.56 26.98
CA PRO A 552 7.93 2.06 28.19
C PRO A 552 8.44 0.94 29.11
N SER A 553 7.74 -0.19 29.19
CA SER A 553 8.17 -1.34 29.99
C SER A 553 9.47 -1.94 29.46
N ILE A 554 9.60 -2.05 28.13
CA ILE A 554 10.82 -2.56 27.49
C ILE A 554 11.98 -1.59 27.71
N GLN A 555 11.74 -0.28 27.57
CA GLN A 555 12.77 0.75 27.82
C GLN A 555 13.27 0.73 29.27
N SER A 556 12.37 0.57 30.24
CA SER A 556 12.71 0.46 31.66
C SER A 556 13.55 -0.78 31.96
N ASP A 557 13.15 -1.93 31.40
CA ASP A 557 13.88 -3.19 31.58
C ASP A 557 15.29 -3.11 30.95
N CYS A 558 15.45 -2.50 29.77
CA CYS A 558 16.77 -2.26 29.16
C CYS A 558 17.66 -1.34 30.01
N ALA A 559 17.10 -0.25 30.57
CA ALA A 559 17.86 0.65 31.44
C ALA A 559 18.33 -0.04 32.73
N ARG A 560 17.49 -0.92 33.29
CA ARG A 560 17.83 -1.74 34.46
C ARG A 560 18.96 -2.72 34.15
N ILE A 561 18.85 -3.49 33.07
CA ILE A 561 19.91 -4.44 32.65
C ILE A 561 21.23 -3.72 32.40
N LYS A 562 21.20 -2.53 31.77
CA LYS A 562 22.42 -1.73 31.56
C LYS A 562 23.08 -1.30 32.88
N THR A 563 22.28 -0.97 33.88
CA THR A 563 22.77 -0.60 35.21
C THR A 563 23.39 -1.82 35.92
N GLU A 564 22.73 -2.97 35.84
CA GLU A 564 23.21 -4.23 36.43
C GLU A 564 24.47 -4.75 35.73
N ALA A 565 24.58 -4.62 34.40
CA ALA A 565 25.79 -4.93 33.64
C ALA A 565 26.96 -4.02 34.02
N GLY A 566 26.72 -2.71 34.17
CA GLY A 566 27.73 -1.76 34.64
C GLY A 566 28.20 -2.06 36.07
N ALA A 567 27.33 -2.57 36.94
CA ALA A 567 27.72 -3.03 38.26
C ALA A 567 28.65 -4.26 38.19
N LEU A 568 28.41 -5.18 37.26
CA LEU A 568 29.27 -6.34 37.02
C LEU A 568 30.65 -5.94 36.47
N GLU A 569 30.70 -4.99 35.53
CA GLU A 569 31.97 -4.43 35.05
C GLU A 569 32.76 -3.78 36.19
N ALA A 570 32.10 -3.05 37.09
CA ALA A 570 32.74 -2.43 38.25
C ALA A 570 33.30 -3.47 39.24
N VAL A 571 32.58 -4.58 39.47
CA VAL A 571 33.08 -5.70 40.30
C VAL A 571 34.29 -6.36 39.63
N TRP A 572 34.24 -6.58 38.32
CA TRP A 572 35.37 -7.15 37.57
C TRP A 572 36.61 -6.25 37.61
N ALA A 573 36.43 -4.94 37.40
CA ALA A 573 37.49 -3.94 37.51
C ALA A 573 38.11 -3.90 38.93
N ALA A 574 37.38 -4.32 39.97
CA ALA A 574 37.90 -4.46 41.33
C ALA A 574 38.63 -5.78 41.57
N VAL A 575 38.39 -6.82 40.76
CA VAL A 575 39.11 -8.11 40.82
C VAL A 575 40.46 -8.02 40.10
N GLU A 576 40.54 -7.30 38.99
CA GLU A 576 41.75 -7.20 38.15
C GLU A 576 43.02 -6.78 38.93
N PRO A 577 43.00 -5.75 39.80
CA PRO A 577 44.18 -5.38 40.60
C PRO A 577 44.59 -6.48 41.58
N THR A 578 43.62 -7.15 42.19
CA THR A 578 43.87 -8.24 43.15
C THR A 578 44.48 -9.46 42.46
N THR A 579 44.04 -9.76 41.23
CA THR A 579 44.67 -10.80 40.41
C THR A 579 46.10 -10.42 40.03
N LYS A 580 46.35 -9.16 39.65
CA LYS A 580 47.72 -8.67 39.37
C LYS A 580 48.62 -8.77 40.61
N GLU A 581 48.12 -8.44 41.80
CA GLU A 581 48.85 -8.60 43.06
C GLU A 581 49.13 -10.07 43.39
N ALA A 582 48.18 -10.97 43.15
CA ALA A 582 48.37 -12.41 43.36
C ALA A 582 49.43 -12.98 42.41
N MET A 583 49.42 -12.56 41.15
CA MET A 583 50.42 -12.95 40.16
C MET A 583 51.80 -12.36 40.46
N ALA A 584 51.88 -11.13 40.97
CA ALA A 584 53.14 -10.54 41.43
C ALA A 584 53.72 -11.33 42.60
N ALA A 585 52.92 -11.65 43.61
CA ALA A 585 53.35 -12.48 44.74
C ALA A 585 53.84 -13.87 44.29
N LEU A 586 53.21 -14.45 43.26
CA LEU A 586 53.64 -15.73 42.69
C LEU A 586 54.98 -15.63 41.98
N ALA A 587 55.23 -14.52 41.27
CA ALA A 587 56.52 -14.25 40.66
C ALA A 587 57.62 -14.09 41.71
N ASP A 588 57.37 -13.31 42.77
CA ASP A 588 58.31 -13.12 43.89
C ASP A 588 58.64 -14.45 44.56
N PHE A 589 57.61 -15.28 44.83
CA PHE A 589 57.79 -16.61 45.37
C PHE A 589 58.63 -17.51 44.45
N THR A 590 58.40 -17.44 43.14
CA THR A 590 59.15 -18.23 42.15
C THR A 590 60.62 -17.82 42.14
N GLU A 591 60.93 -16.52 42.19
CA GLU A 591 62.30 -16.00 42.29
C GLU A 591 62.98 -16.47 43.58
N SER A 592 62.28 -16.43 44.72
CA SER A 592 62.78 -16.93 46.00
C SER A 592 63.11 -18.43 45.96
N VAL A 593 62.28 -19.21 45.28
CA VAL A 593 62.50 -20.65 45.04
C VAL A 593 63.71 -20.89 44.14
N GLU A 594 63.85 -20.12 43.07
CA GLU A 594 65.00 -20.21 42.16
C GLU A 594 66.32 -19.92 42.89
N MET A 595 66.34 -18.89 43.74
CA MET A 595 67.49 -18.60 44.60
C MET A 595 67.81 -19.76 45.54
N LEU A 596 66.79 -20.35 46.18
CA LEU A 596 66.96 -21.52 47.04
C LEU A 596 67.54 -22.72 46.27
N TYR A 597 67.02 -22.98 45.06
CA TYR A 597 67.52 -24.03 44.19
C TYR A 597 68.97 -23.78 43.75
N GLY A 598 69.33 -22.54 43.42
CA GLY A 598 70.70 -22.14 43.12
C GLY A 598 71.66 -22.43 44.27
N PHE A 599 71.24 -22.15 45.51
CA PHE A 599 72.03 -22.46 46.71
C PHE A 599 72.20 -23.95 46.96
N GLU A 600 71.21 -24.80 46.70
CA GLU A 600 71.36 -26.26 46.81
C GLU A 600 72.11 -26.86 45.62
N HIS A 601 71.89 -26.39 44.38
CA HIS A 601 72.57 -26.91 43.20
C HIS A 601 74.08 -26.70 43.30
N ALA A 602 74.54 -25.50 43.67
CA ALA A 602 75.95 -25.20 43.88
C ALA A 602 76.62 -26.08 44.96
N LYS A 603 75.86 -26.80 45.79
CA LYS A 603 76.37 -27.72 46.84
C LYS A 603 76.79 -29.02 46.19
N THR A 604 75.94 -29.52 45.29
CA THR A 604 76.14 -30.72 44.50
C THR A 604 77.25 -30.56 43.46
N SER A 605 77.28 -29.45 42.70
CA SER A 605 78.24 -29.29 41.60
C SER A 605 79.67 -29.02 42.06
N ALA A 606 79.85 -28.29 43.16
CA ALA A 606 81.19 -27.85 43.60
C ALA A 606 81.85 -28.77 44.66
N LYS A 607 81.19 -29.85 45.13
CA LYS A 607 81.65 -30.73 46.23
C LYS A 607 82.16 -29.97 47.48
N VAL A 608 81.67 -28.76 47.70
CA VAL A 608 82.09 -27.90 48.82
C VAL A 608 81.49 -28.45 50.11
N ARG A 609 82.33 -28.70 51.14
CA ARG A 609 81.85 -29.09 52.48
C ARG A 609 80.85 -28.04 52.98
N SER A 610 79.70 -28.49 53.47
CA SER A 610 78.69 -27.63 54.10
C SER A 610 79.36 -26.77 55.18
N THR A 611 79.38 -25.45 54.98
CA THR A 611 79.83 -24.49 55.98
C THR A 611 78.61 -23.99 56.74
N GLU A 612 78.79 -23.69 58.03
CA GLU A 612 77.72 -23.19 58.90
C GLU A 612 77.07 -21.91 58.34
N ARG A 613 77.88 -21.04 57.70
CA ARG A 613 77.42 -19.83 57.00
C ARG A 613 76.47 -20.15 55.85
N ARG A 614 76.73 -21.21 55.08
CA ARG A 614 75.87 -21.62 53.97
C ARG A 614 74.56 -22.22 54.48
N ASN A 615 74.62 -23.07 55.50
CA ASN A 615 73.40 -23.63 56.12
C ASN A 615 72.51 -22.51 56.68
N ARG A 616 73.12 -21.44 57.20
CA ARG A 616 72.40 -20.23 57.62
C ARG A 616 71.72 -19.54 56.44
N PHE A 617 72.42 -19.29 55.33
CA PHE A 617 71.80 -18.70 54.13
C PHE A 617 70.68 -19.56 53.53
N VAL A 618 70.84 -20.88 53.51
CA VAL A 618 69.78 -21.79 53.05
C VAL A 618 68.57 -21.72 54.00
N ALA A 619 68.79 -21.72 55.32
CA ALA A 619 67.71 -21.58 56.30
C ALA A 619 66.99 -20.22 56.20
N GLU A 620 67.73 -19.13 56.01
CA GLU A 620 67.19 -17.79 55.77
C GLU A 620 66.36 -17.76 54.48
N GLN A 621 66.86 -18.34 53.38
CA GLN A 621 66.13 -18.38 52.12
C GLN A 621 64.89 -19.29 52.17
N VAL A 622 64.94 -20.39 52.93
CA VAL A 622 63.75 -21.23 53.19
C VAL A 622 62.68 -20.43 53.94
N ALA A 623 63.07 -19.59 54.90
CA ALA A 623 62.13 -18.72 55.61
C ALA A 623 61.50 -17.67 54.67
N VAL A 624 62.28 -17.08 53.75
CA VAL A 624 61.76 -16.17 52.70
C VAL A 624 60.76 -16.89 51.80
N CYS A 625 61.08 -18.10 51.31
CA CYS A 625 60.15 -18.89 50.51
C CYS A 625 58.84 -19.22 51.26
N ASP A 626 58.91 -19.48 52.58
CA ASP A 626 57.71 -19.75 53.39
C ASP A 626 56.84 -18.49 53.57
N GLU A 627 57.45 -17.31 53.75
CA GLU A 627 56.73 -16.03 53.79
C GLU A 627 56.08 -15.70 52.44
N ASP A 628 56.81 -15.85 51.34
CA ASP A 628 56.30 -15.63 49.99
C ASP A 628 55.18 -16.63 49.64
N ALA A 629 55.32 -17.91 50.01
CA ALA A 629 54.26 -18.91 49.83
C ALA A 629 52.96 -18.53 50.58
N LYS A 630 53.08 -18.00 51.80
CA LYS A 630 51.92 -17.50 52.56
C LYS A 630 51.32 -16.27 51.91
N ALA A 631 52.14 -15.35 51.39
CA ALA A 631 51.68 -14.17 50.67
C ALA A 631 50.89 -14.57 49.41
N VAL A 632 51.41 -15.51 48.62
CA VAL A 632 50.73 -16.13 47.48
C VAL A 632 49.39 -16.72 47.91
N ALA A 633 49.37 -17.59 48.93
CA ALA A 633 48.15 -18.23 49.40
C ALA A 633 47.08 -17.23 49.86
N ILE A 634 47.46 -16.16 50.56
CA ILE A 634 46.54 -15.10 51.02
C ILE A 634 45.96 -14.32 49.84
N ARG A 635 46.80 -13.91 48.88
CA ARG A 635 46.36 -13.13 47.71
C ARG A 635 45.44 -13.94 46.81
N PHE A 636 45.78 -15.19 46.57
CA PHE A 636 44.96 -16.12 45.78
C PHE A 636 43.65 -16.51 46.47
N LYS A 637 43.65 -16.66 47.81
CA LYS A 637 42.41 -16.77 48.58
C LYS A 637 41.53 -15.53 48.44
N THR A 638 42.14 -14.34 48.46
CA THR A 638 41.41 -13.06 48.26
C THR A 638 40.82 -12.97 46.85
N VAL A 639 41.54 -13.42 45.82
CA VAL A 639 41.02 -13.55 44.45
C VAL A 639 39.84 -14.53 44.42
N ALA A 640 40.00 -15.73 45.00
CA ALA A 640 38.95 -16.74 45.04
C ALA A 640 37.67 -16.26 45.76
N GLU A 641 37.79 -15.57 46.90
CA GLU A 641 36.64 -14.99 47.63
C GLU A 641 35.93 -13.90 46.82
N ARG A 642 36.67 -13.04 46.10
CA ARG A 642 36.06 -12.02 45.23
C ARG A 642 35.41 -12.64 44.00
N VAL A 643 36.04 -13.66 43.43
CA VAL A 643 35.55 -14.40 42.27
C VAL A 643 34.31 -15.24 42.61
N ALA A 644 34.25 -15.86 43.79
CA ALA A 644 33.08 -16.65 44.21
C ALA A 644 31.78 -15.84 44.31
N ASN A 645 31.87 -14.51 44.40
CA ASN A 645 30.70 -13.62 44.46
C ASN A 645 30.18 -13.18 43.06
N LEU A 646 30.96 -13.37 41.98
CA LEU A 646 30.61 -12.99 40.61
C LEU A 646 29.53 -13.87 39.91
N PRO A 647 29.53 -15.22 40.05
CA PRO A 647 28.65 -16.12 39.29
C PRO A 647 27.15 -15.88 39.51
N SER A 648 26.77 -15.43 40.70
CA SER A 648 25.36 -15.19 41.04
C SER A 648 24.73 -14.01 40.27
N GLY A 649 25.55 -13.01 39.88
CA GLY A 649 25.10 -11.86 39.12
C GLY A 649 24.97 -12.15 37.62
N ALA A 650 25.94 -12.86 37.04
CA ALA A 650 25.98 -13.17 35.61
C ALA A 650 24.85 -14.12 35.20
N ALA A 651 24.61 -15.19 35.96
CA ALA A 651 23.52 -16.13 35.70
C ALA A 651 22.14 -15.47 35.81
N LYS A 652 21.96 -14.55 36.78
CA LYS A 652 20.73 -13.78 36.94
C LYS A 652 20.48 -12.86 35.75
N LEU A 653 21.50 -12.12 35.30
CA LEU A 653 21.41 -11.26 34.12
C LEU A 653 21.10 -12.05 32.86
N ARG A 654 21.64 -13.25 32.70
CA ARG A 654 21.36 -14.11 31.54
C ARG A 654 19.89 -14.51 31.48
N VAL A 655 19.30 -14.96 32.60
CA VAL A 655 17.87 -15.27 32.69
C VAL A 655 16.99 -14.04 32.40
N GLU A 656 17.43 -12.84 32.82
CA GLU A 656 16.70 -11.60 32.56
C GLU A 656 16.83 -11.12 31.10
N ILE A 657 17.99 -11.31 30.47
CA ILE A 657 18.24 -11.06 29.04
C ILE A 657 17.40 -12.01 28.20
N ASP A 658 17.39 -13.31 28.52
CA ASP A 658 16.53 -14.30 27.87
C ASP A 658 15.05 -13.95 28.06
N GLY A 659 14.68 -13.48 29.26
CA GLY A 659 13.34 -12.96 29.55
C GLY A 659 12.97 -11.74 28.72
N LEU A 660 13.91 -10.84 28.43
CA LEU A 660 13.71 -9.66 27.59
C LEU A 660 13.69 -9.99 26.10
N GLN A 661 14.56 -10.87 25.62
CA GLN A 661 14.50 -11.42 24.26
C GLN A 661 13.18 -12.14 24.06
N ASN A 662 12.71 -12.91 25.03
CA ASN A 662 11.39 -13.51 24.99
C ASN A 662 10.29 -12.45 25.05
N LYS A 663 10.34 -11.40 25.89
CA LYS A 663 9.32 -10.32 25.85
C LYS A 663 9.32 -9.54 24.52
N ALA A 664 10.50 -9.30 23.94
CA ALA A 664 10.67 -8.61 22.66
C ALA A 664 10.24 -9.48 21.46
N ASN A 665 10.51 -10.80 21.52
CA ASN A 665 10.14 -11.76 20.48
C ASN A 665 8.70 -12.29 20.64
N GLN A 666 8.15 -12.33 21.86
CA GLN A 666 6.89 -13.01 22.17
C GLN A 666 5.69 -12.07 22.33
N ALA A 667 5.82 -10.77 22.60
CA ALA A 667 4.67 -9.98 23.01
C ALA A 667 4.11 -9.05 21.91
N GLY A 668 3.40 -9.66 20.96
CA GLY A 668 2.14 -9.08 20.52
C GLY A 668 2.09 -8.46 19.14
N LEU A 669 3.18 -8.43 18.37
CA LEU A 669 3.13 -7.83 17.02
C LEU A 669 3.22 -8.86 15.92
N GLU A 670 4.25 -9.70 15.87
CA GLU A 670 4.28 -10.81 14.91
C GLU A 670 3.18 -11.84 15.18
N ALA A 671 2.85 -12.14 16.44
CA ALA A 671 1.75 -13.03 16.79
C ALA A 671 0.37 -12.45 16.42
N VAL A 672 0.14 -11.14 16.62
CA VAL A 672 -1.12 -10.48 16.21
C VAL A 672 -1.21 -10.34 14.70
N ILE A 673 -0.09 -10.09 14.03
CA ILE A 673 0.00 -10.07 12.57
C ILE A 673 -0.26 -11.47 12.02
N GLN A 674 0.36 -12.51 12.59
CA GLN A 674 0.15 -13.90 12.16
C GLN A 674 -1.28 -14.36 12.44
N GLU A 675 -1.83 -14.02 13.61
CA GLU A 675 -3.24 -14.25 13.94
C GLU A 675 -4.15 -13.52 12.94
N GLU A 676 -3.80 -12.32 12.49
CA GLU A 676 -4.59 -11.60 11.49
C GLU A 676 -4.44 -12.19 10.09
N ILE A 677 -3.25 -12.61 9.70
CA ILE A 677 -3.03 -13.38 8.49
C ILE A 677 -3.91 -14.65 8.55
N ASP A 678 -3.92 -15.35 9.68
CA ASP A 678 -4.74 -16.54 9.88
C ASP A 678 -6.24 -16.21 9.86
N ASN A 679 -6.66 -15.06 10.40
CA ASN A 679 -8.04 -14.58 10.34
C ASN A 679 -8.47 -14.21 8.92
N VAL A 680 -7.60 -13.54 8.14
CA VAL A 680 -7.82 -13.28 6.71
C VAL A 680 -7.93 -14.60 5.94
N HIS A 681 -7.06 -15.57 6.23
CA HIS A 681 -7.14 -16.91 5.63
C HIS A 681 -8.44 -17.64 6.02
N LYS A 682 -8.88 -17.57 7.28
CA LYS A 682 -10.16 -18.13 7.73
C LYS A 682 -11.34 -17.46 7.04
N ARG A 683 -11.36 -16.11 6.96
CA ARG A 683 -12.36 -15.33 6.22
C ARG A 683 -12.39 -15.78 4.75
N LYS A 684 -11.23 -15.91 4.12
CA LYS A 684 -11.09 -16.40 2.74
C LYS A 684 -11.68 -17.81 2.59
N GLN A 685 -11.33 -18.76 3.47
CA GLN A 685 -11.88 -20.12 3.43
C GLN A 685 -13.41 -20.16 3.57
N VAL A 686 -13.99 -19.29 4.42
CA VAL A 686 -15.46 -19.17 4.55
C VAL A 686 -16.07 -18.66 3.25
N ILE A 687 -15.48 -17.63 2.64
CA ILE A 687 -15.94 -17.09 1.35
C ILE A 687 -15.76 -18.11 0.23
N GLU A 688 -14.67 -18.88 0.20
CA GLU A 688 -14.44 -19.96 -0.78
C GLU A 688 -15.49 -21.06 -0.66
N LYS A 689 -15.87 -21.45 0.57
CA LYS A 689 -16.97 -22.40 0.79
C LYS A 689 -18.31 -21.83 0.34
N ALA A 690 -18.58 -20.55 0.64
CA ALA A 690 -19.78 -19.87 0.17
C ALA A 690 -19.80 -19.76 -1.36
N LEU A 691 -18.66 -19.48 -1.99
CA LEU A 691 -18.50 -19.43 -3.44
C LEU A 691 -18.78 -20.79 -4.06
N ALA A 692 -18.22 -21.88 -3.52
CA ALA A 692 -18.47 -23.24 -4.01
C ALA A 692 -19.96 -23.62 -3.89
N SER A 693 -20.59 -23.27 -2.76
CA SER A 693 -22.04 -23.45 -2.59
C SER A 693 -22.83 -22.63 -3.60
N ARG A 694 -22.41 -21.40 -3.87
CA ARG A 694 -23.08 -20.51 -4.81
C ARG A 694 -22.88 -20.93 -6.26
N GLU A 695 -21.70 -21.43 -6.63
CA GLU A 695 -21.44 -21.99 -7.96
C GLU A 695 -22.33 -23.21 -8.24
N LYS A 696 -22.59 -24.04 -7.22
CA LYS A 696 -23.60 -25.09 -7.31
C LYS A 696 -25.00 -24.52 -7.56
N GLN A 697 -25.43 -23.51 -6.78
CA GLN A 697 -26.73 -22.88 -6.99
C GLN A 697 -26.86 -22.20 -8.36
N VAL A 698 -25.79 -21.60 -8.90
CA VAL A 698 -25.77 -21.08 -10.28
C VAL A 698 -25.98 -22.21 -11.27
N ALA A 699 -25.32 -23.36 -11.10
CA ALA A 699 -25.50 -24.50 -11.99
C ALA A 699 -26.93 -25.06 -11.93
N ASP A 700 -27.51 -25.16 -10.73
CA ASP A 700 -28.89 -25.60 -10.51
C ASP A 700 -29.88 -24.62 -11.16
N ALA A 701 -29.71 -23.31 -10.95
CA ALA A 701 -30.53 -22.26 -11.55
C ALA A 701 -30.37 -22.18 -13.09
N GLN A 702 -29.17 -22.42 -13.62
CA GLN A 702 -28.95 -22.54 -15.07
C GLN A 702 -29.69 -23.75 -15.65
N SER A 703 -29.74 -24.87 -14.92
CA SER A 703 -30.51 -26.03 -15.33
C SER A 703 -32.01 -25.73 -15.32
N ALA A 704 -32.52 -25.08 -14.26
CA ALA A 704 -33.92 -24.67 -14.16
C ALA A 704 -34.33 -23.72 -15.30
N ALA A 705 -33.55 -22.65 -15.53
CA ALA A 705 -33.80 -21.70 -16.60
C ALA A 705 -33.78 -22.35 -18.00
N LYS A 706 -32.92 -23.35 -18.22
CA LYS A 706 -32.94 -24.13 -19.48
C LYS A 706 -34.19 -24.99 -19.60
N SER A 707 -34.63 -25.62 -18.52
CA SER A 707 -35.85 -26.43 -18.49
C SER A 707 -37.11 -25.58 -18.71
N SER A 708 -37.24 -24.42 -18.06
CA SER A 708 -38.37 -23.51 -18.27
C SER A 708 -38.35 -22.85 -19.65
N ALA A 709 -37.17 -22.52 -20.19
CA ALA A 709 -37.06 -22.06 -21.59
C ALA A 709 -37.48 -23.14 -22.59
N ALA A 710 -37.16 -24.42 -22.34
CA ALA A 710 -37.58 -25.53 -23.18
C ALA A 710 -39.11 -25.77 -23.12
N LEU A 711 -39.70 -25.74 -21.93
CA LEU A 711 -41.16 -25.81 -21.73
C LEU A 711 -41.88 -24.67 -22.46
N TYR A 712 -41.36 -23.45 -22.34
CA TYR A 712 -41.91 -22.29 -23.05
C TYR A 712 -41.88 -22.47 -24.57
N GLU A 713 -40.78 -22.99 -25.14
CA GLU A 713 -40.70 -23.26 -26.59
C GLU A 713 -41.55 -24.46 -27.04
N GLU A 714 -41.83 -25.43 -26.16
CA GLU A 714 -42.73 -26.56 -26.43
C GLU A 714 -44.20 -26.12 -26.45
N GLU A 715 -44.60 -25.28 -25.50
CA GLU A 715 -45.95 -24.72 -25.41
C GLU A 715 -46.22 -23.59 -26.39
N ARG A 716 -45.16 -22.95 -26.92
CA ARG A 716 -45.29 -21.91 -27.93
C ARG A 716 -45.96 -22.52 -29.16
N PRO A 717 -47.14 -22.03 -29.56
CA PRO A 717 -47.85 -22.59 -30.70
C PRO A 717 -46.93 -22.53 -31.92
N LYS A 718 -46.67 -23.70 -32.51
CA LYS A 718 -45.99 -23.80 -33.80
C LYS A 718 -46.90 -23.14 -34.81
N VAL A 719 -46.65 -21.86 -35.08
CA VAL A 719 -47.28 -21.15 -36.18
C VAL A 719 -46.77 -21.85 -37.44
N ASP A 720 -47.53 -22.83 -37.91
CA ASP A 720 -47.34 -23.41 -39.23
C ASP A 720 -47.54 -22.27 -40.23
N HIS A 721 -46.45 -21.60 -40.59
CA HIS A 721 -46.37 -20.81 -41.80
C HIS A 721 -46.55 -21.79 -42.97
N LYS A 722 -47.79 -22.20 -43.23
CA LYS A 722 -48.20 -22.63 -44.56
C LYS A 722 -47.89 -21.48 -45.49
N GLN A 723 -46.73 -21.57 -46.13
CA GLN A 723 -46.41 -20.79 -47.32
C GLN A 723 -47.54 -21.03 -48.32
N ASN A 724 -48.48 -20.10 -48.39
CA ASN A 724 -49.38 -19.99 -49.52
C ASN A 724 -48.53 -19.59 -50.73
N GLY A 725 -48.01 -20.61 -51.41
CA GLY A 725 -47.54 -20.47 -52.78
C GLY A 725 -48.74 -20.40 -53.70
N THR A 726 -48.97 -19.26 -54.35
CA THR A 726 -49.37 -19.21 -55.77
C THR A 726 -49.36 -17.79 -56.35
N SER A 727 -48.71 -17.72 -57.52
CA SER A 727 -49.07 -16.94 -58.70
C SER A 727 -48.89 -15.41 -58.74
N ALA A 728 -48.03 -15.05 -59.70
CA ALA A 728 -48.03 -13.83 -60.51
C ALA A 728 -49.42 -13.22 -60.81
N LEU A 729 -49.52 -11.89 -60.76
CA LEU A 729 -49.75 -11.00 -61.91
C LEU A 729 -49.97 -9.54 -61.45
N GLY A 730 -49.25 -8.62 -62.13
CA GLY A 730 -49.61 -7.25 -62.51
C GLY A 730 -50.49 -6.35 -61.63
N GLY A 731 -49.94 -5.16 -61.33
CA GLY A 731 -50.59 -3.90 -61.71
C GLY A 731 -51.38 -3.10 -60.65
N THR A 732 -51.07 -1.81 -60.64
CA THR A 732 -51.91 -0.63 -60.29
C THR A 732 -52.23 -0.29 -58.82
N GLN A 733 -51.73 0.90 -58.44
CA GLN A 733 -52.35 2.00 -57.67
C GLN A 733 -53.73 1.73 -57.02
N ASN A 734 -53.88 1.91 -55.70
CA ASN A 734 -54.26 3.18 -55.04
C ASN A 734 -54.48 3.02 -53.51
N PRO A 735 -54.56 4.13 -52.74
CA PRO A 735 -54.43 4.20 -51.28
C PRO A 735 -55.77 4.32 -50.52
N PHE A 736 -55.68 4.30 -49.18
CA PHE A 736 -56.72 4.50 -48.15
C PHE A 736 -57.59 3.29 -47.80
N GLY A 737 -57.11 2.52 -46.81
CA GLY A 737 -57.91 1.60 -45.99
C GLY A 737 -57.65 1.87 -44.50
N SER A 738 -58.74 2.11 -43.78
CA SER A 738 -58.84 2.48 -42.35
C SER A 738 -58.14 1.50 -41.39
N PRO A 739 -57.39 1.95 -40.37
CA PRO A 739 -56.89 1.09 -39.30
C PRO A 739 -57.85 1.17 -38.10
N ASN A 740 -58.86 0.31 -38.06
CA ASN A 740 -59.66 0.05 -36.85
C ASN A 740 -60.39 -1.28 -37.05
N ALA A 741 -59.63 -2.37 -37.15
CA ALA A 741 -60.11 -3.68 -36.75
C ALA A 741 -59.46 -3.94 -35.39
N PRO A 742 -60.24 -4.22 -34.32
CA PRO A 742 -59.65 -4.74 -33.10
C PRO A 742 -58.92 -6.02 -33.49
N ALA A 743 -57.61 -6.05 -33.29
CA ALA A 743 -56.91 -7.31 -33.30
C ALA A 743 -57.61 -8.16 -32.23
N ASP A 744 -58.25 -9.26 -32.66
CA ASP A 744 -58.59 -10.33 -31.74
C ASP A 744 -57.26 -10.69 -31.07
N GLU A 745 -57.07 -10.18 -29.85
CA GLU A 745 -55.96 -10.57 -28.99
C GLU A 745 -56.20 -12.06 -28.74
N ASP A 746 -55.58 -12.89 -29.59
CA ASP A 746 -55.51 -14.33 -29.42
C ASP A 746 -55.24 -14.58 -27.93
N GLU A 747 -56.23 -15.17 -27.25
CA GLU A 747 -56.16 -15.48 -25.83
C GLU A 747 -54.92 -16.36 -25.62
N GLU A 748 -53.82 -15.71 -25.23
CA GLU A 748 -52.60 -16.37 -24.81
C GLU A 748 -53.01 -17.33 -23.69
N SER A 749 -52.98 -18.63 -23.98
CA SER A 749 -53.40 -19.68 -23.06
C SER A 749 -52.77 -19.42 -21.69
N ASP A 750 -53.55 -19.57 -20.62
CA ASP A 750 -53.06 -19.38 -19.24
C ASP A 750 -51.79 -20.21 -18.99
N THR A 751 -51.65 -21.37 -19.65
CA THR A 751 -50.41 -22.18 -19.63
C THR A 751 -49.19 -21.44 -20.16
N LEU A 752 -49.30 -20.76 -21.31
CA LEU A 752 -48.18 -20.03 -21.91
C LEU A 752 -47.79 -18.80 -21.07
N ARG A 753 -48.77 -18.14 -20.44
CA ARG A 753 -48.51 -17.05 -19.49
C ARG A 753 -47.78 -17.55 -18.24
N ASP A 754 -48.18 -18.69 -17.70
CA ASP A 754 -47.52 -19.29 -16.53
C ASP A 754 -46.11 -19.80 -16.88
N ALA A 755 -45.92 -20.43 -18.05
CA ALA A 755 -44.61 -20.83 -18.55
C ALA A 755 -43.68 -19.62 -18.76
N ARG A 756 -44.19 -18.51 -19.28
CA ARG A 756 -43.45 -17.25 -19.42
C ARG A 756 -43.06 -16.67 -18.08
N ARG A 757 -43.99 -16.61 -17.11
CA ARG A 757 -43.72 -16.12 -15.75
C ARG A 757 -42.66 -16.98 -15.05
N GLN A 758 -42.75 -18.30 -15.18
CA GLN A 758 -41.76 -19.21 -14.61
C GLN A 758 -40.38 -19.00 -15.25
N LYS A 759 -40.31 -18.84 -16.57
CA LYS A 759 -39.06 -18.52 -17.27
C LYS A 759 -38.45 -17.20 -16.79
N GLU A 760 -39.25 -16.14 -16.71
CA GLU A 760 -38.79 -14.82 -16.23
C GLU A 760 -38.32 -14.89 -14.76
N GLN A 761 -38.99 -15.69 -13.92
CA GLN A 761 -38.59 -15.94 -12.54
C GLN A 761 -37.26 -16.71 -12.45
N ASP A 762 -37.11 -17.80 -13.21
CA ASP A 762 -35.89 -18.62 -13.21
C ASP A 762 -34.69 -17.83 -13.79
N GLU A 763 -34.89 -17.02 -14.83
CA GLU A 763 -33.87 -16.13 -15.39
C GLU A 763 -33.45 -15.03 -14.39
N SER A 764 -34.41 -14.46 -13.65
CA SER A 764 -34.15 -13.51 -12.58
C SER A 764 -33.38 -14.16 -11.42
N GLU A 765 -33.78 -15.37 -11.01
CA GLU A 765 -33.09 -16.15 -9.97
C GLU A 765 -31.66 -16.49 -10.41
N LEU A 766 -31.48 -16.95 -11.64
CA LEU A 766 -30.15 -17.17 -12.23
C LEU A 766 -29.30 -15.89 -12.20
N GLY A 767 -29.88 -14.74 -12.59
CA GLY A 767 -29.22 -13.44 -12.51
C GLY A 767 -28.74 -13.11 -11.10
N TYR A 768 -29.57 -13.35 -10.08
CA TYR A 768 -29.22 -13.20 -8.66
C TYR A 768 -28.09 -14.15 -8.23
N HIS A 769 -28.12 -15.40 -8.66
CA HIS A 769 -27.07 -16.37 -8.36
C HIS A 769 -25.73 -15.99 -8.98
N VAL A 770 -25.74 -15.58 -10.26
CA VAL A 770 -24.55 -15.15 -11.00
C VAL A 770 -23.95 -13.88 -10.41
N ALA A 771 -24.76 -12.85 -10.13
CA ALA A 771 -24.29 -11.60 -9.54
C ALA A 771 -23.64 -11.83 -8.16
N HIS A 772 -24.27 -12.67 -7.32
CA HIS A 772 -23.72 -12.99 -6.01
C HIS A 772 -22.44 -13.85 -6.09
N ARG A 773 -22.34 -14.79 -7.04
CA ARG A 773 -21.10 -15.53 -7.32
C ARG A 773 -19.97 -14.58 -7.70
N ASP A 774 -20.23 -13.65 -8.60
CA ASP A 774 -19.21 -12.71 -9.07
C ASP A 774 -18.78 -11.75 -7.95
N PHE A 775 -19.71 -11.33 -7.08
CA PHE A 775 -19.40 -10.62 -5.83
C PHE A 775 -18.48 -11.42 -4.90
N LEU A 776 -18.74 -12.71 -4.69
CA LEU A 776 -17.89 -13.57 -3.84
C LEU A 776 -16.48 -13.73 -4.45
N LYS A 777 -16.37 -13.86 -5.78
CA LYS A 777 -15.06 -13.90 -6.47
C LYS A 777 -14.27 -12.62 -6.26
N ASP A 778 -14.94 -11.48 -6.37
CA ASP A 778 -14.35 -10.17 -6.12
C ASP A 778 -13.95 -9.99 -4.64
N ALA A 779 -14.75 -10.48 -3.70
CA ALA A 779 -14.41 -10.51 -2.28
C ALA A 779 -13.16 -11.35 -1.98
N ILE A 780 -13.00 -12.52 -2.62
CA ILE A 780 -11.77 -13.33 -2.50
C ILE A 780 -10.56 -12.56 -3.05
N ALA A 781 -10.71 -11.94 -4.23
CA ALA A 781 -9.63 -11.16 -4.84
C ALA A 781 -9.19 -9.99 -3.96
N ARG A 782 -10.12 -9.34 -3.25
CA ARG A 782 -9.83 -8.31 -2.24
C ARG A 782 -9.08 -8.86 -1.03
N LEU A 783 -9.54 -9.98 -0.45
CA LEU A 783 -8.82 -10.63 0.66
C LEU A 783 -7.39 -11.03 0.27
N ASP A 784 -7.16 -11.41 -0.99
CA ASP A 784 -5.81 -11.69 -1.51
C ASP A 784 -4.94 -10.43 -1.67
N VAL A 785 -5.53 -9.26 -1.86
CA VAL A 785 -4.82 -7.97 -1.82
C VAL A 785 -4.52 -7.58 -0.36
N GLU A 786 -5.52 -7.61 0.52
CA GLU A 786 -5.40 -7.33 1.97
C GLU A 786 -4.33 -8.23 2.61
N ALA A 787 -4.33 -9.54 2.29
CA ALA A 787 -3.29 -10.46 2.76
C ALA A 787 -1.90 -10.04 2.28
N ARG A 788 -1.74 -9.61 1.02
CA ARG A 788 -0.44 -9.15 0.50
C ARG A 788 0.02 -7.83 1.10
N GLU A 789 -0.91 -6.91 1.34
CA GLU A 789 -0.62 -5.65 2.02
C GLU A 789 -0.24 -5.89 3.47
N LEU A 790 -0.93 -6.78 4.19
CA LEU A 790 -0.53 -7.22 5.53
C LEU A 790 0.86 -7.84 5.53
N HIS A 791 1.20 -8.69 4.55
CA HIS A 791 2.57 -9.19 4.39
C HIS A 791 3.59 -8.05 4.13
N GLY A 792 3.22 -7.05 3.33
CA GLY A 792 4.05 -5.87 3.07
C GLY A 792 4.26 -4.99 4.30
N VAL A 793 3.21 -4.74 5.06
CA VAL A 793 3.27 -4.07 6.37
C VAL A 793 4.12 -4.90 7.31
N THR A 794 3.95 -6.22 7.36
CA THR A 794 4.81 -7.11 8.17
C THR A 794 6.27 -6.96 7.81
N ALA A 795 6.61 -6.89 6.52
CA ALA A 795 7.98 -6.67 6.07
C ALA A 795 8.51 -5.29 6.49
N GLN A 796 7.72 -4.22 6.30
CA GLN A 796 8.08 -2.87 6.73
C GLN A 796 8.20 -2.74 8.24
N LEU A 797 7.34 -3.43 9.00
CA LEU A 797 7.34 -3.44 10.45
C LEU A 797 8.50 -4.28 10.98
N ARG A 798 8.86 -5.38 10.30
CA ARG A 798 10.09 -6.12 10.54
C ARG A 798 11.32 -5.26 10.25
N ASP A 799 11.29 -4.43 9.22
CA ASP A 799 12.37 -3.47 8.91
C ASP A 799 12.40 -2.27 9.88
N ALA A 800 11.25 -1.85 10.42
CA ALA A 800 11.14 -0.85 11.48
C ALA A 800 11.49 -1.42 12.86
N LEU A 801 11.29 -2.72 13.10
CA LEU A 801 11.81 -3.44 14.27
C LEU A 801 13.33 -3.64 14.16
N LYS A 802 13.88 -3.65 12.94
CA LYS A 802 15.32 -3.43 12.68
C LYS A 802 15.74 -1.96 12.84
N ALA A 803 14.86 -1.06 13.30
CA ALA A 803 15.23 0.34 13.52
C ALA A 803 16.50 0.42 14.37
N PRO A 804 17.39 1.39 14.08
CA PRO A 804 18.72 1.48 14.66
C PRO A 804 18.74 1.38 16.18
N ALA A 805 17.67 1.81 16.87
CA ALA A 805 17.58 1.77 18.32
C ALA A 805 17.38 0.36 18.91
N ILE A 806 16.50 -0.46 18.32
CA ILE A 806 16.26 -1.84 18.78
C ILE A 806 17.42 -2.73 18.34
N LYS A 807 17.91 -2.54 17.11
CA LYS A 807 19.11 -3.22 16.63
C LYS A 807 20.34 -2.87 17.50
N LYS A 808 20.54 -1.60 17.83
CA LYS A 808 21.60 -1.16 18.75
C LYS A 808 21.46 -1.77 20.14
N ALA A 809 20.24 -1.87 20.67
CA ALA A 809 20.01 -2.52 21.97
C ALA A 809 20.32 -4.03 21.91
N LEU A 810 19.92 -4.73 20.83
CA LEU A 810 20.25 -6.15 20.63
C LEU A 810 21.74 -6.38 20.40
N ASP A 811 22.41 -5.51 19.63
CA ASP A 811 23.86 -5.55 19.40
C ASP A 811 24.63 -5.27 20.71
N GLU A 812 24.15 -4.32 21.55
CA GLU A 812 24.71 -4.04 22.88
C GLU A 812 24.53 -5.24 23.84
N VAL A 813 23.38 -5.92 23.81
CA VAL A 813 23.13 -7.13 24.61
C VAL A 813 24.02 -8.29 24.17
N ALA A 814 24.15 -8.53 22.86
CA ALA A 814 25.02 -9.58 22.32
C ALA A 814 26.50 -9.32 22.67
N ALA A 815 26.94 -8.05 22.64
CA ALA A 815 28.29 -7.68 23.06
C ALA A 815 28.53 -7.94 24.56
N LEU A 816 27.54 -7.66 25.41
CA LEU A 816 27.61 -7.95 26.85
C LEU A 816 27.63 -9.46 27.14
N GLU A 817 26.82 -10.26 26.45
CA GLU A 817 26.82 -11.72 26.63
C GLU A 817 28.18 -12.33 26.25
N ALA A 818 28.78 -11.89 25.13
CA ALA A 818 30.09 -12.33 24.71
C ALA A 818 31.19 -11.98 25.74
N GLN A 819 31.11 -10.80 26.36
CA GLN A 819 32.04 -10.38 27.42
C GLN A 819 31.87 -11.23 28.68
N ILE A 820 30.64 -11.50 29.12
CA ILE A 820 30.36 -12.32 30.29
C ILE A 820 30.90 -13.74 30.10
N VAL A 821 30.61 -14.38 28.96
CA VAL A 821 31.08 -15.74 28.65
C VAL A 821 32.62 -15.82 28.62
N ALA A 822 33.28 -14.81 28.04
CA ALA A 822 34.73 -14.74 28.04
C ALA A 822 35.30 -14.65 29.47
N ARG A 823 34.69 -13.84 30.34
CA ARG A 823 35.13 -13.71 31.75
C ARG A 823 34.82 -14.94 32.59
N GLU A 824 33.68 -15.60 32.39
CA GLU A 824 33.36 -16.87 33.07
C GLU A 824 34.40 -17.95 32.74
N THR A 825 34.86 -17.98 31.49
CA THR A 825 35.92 -18.91 31.06
C THR A 825 37.25 -18.61 31.74
N GLU A 826 37.68 -17.34 31.77
CA GLU A 826 38.91 -16.92 32.46
C GLU A 826 38.86 -17.22 33.97
N ILE A 827 37.70 -17.00 34.60
CA ILE A 827 37.45 -17.32 36.02
C ILE A 827 37.59 -18.82 36.28
N ALA A 828 36.94 -19.65 35.45
CA ALA A 828 36.97 -21.10 35.62
C ALA A 828 38.39 -21.65 35.48
N GLU A 829 39.18 -21.12 34.54
CA GLU A 829 40.60 -21.47 34.38
C GLU A 829 41.43 -21.06 35.60
N LEU A 830 41.23 -19.86 36.13
CA LEU A 830 41.89 -19.38 37.34
C LEU A 830 41.58 -20.26 38.56
N ILE A 831 40.31 -20.65 38.75
CA ILE A 831 39.89 -21.55 39.83
C ILE A 831 40.55 -22.92 39.70
N ALA A 832 40.63 -23.48 38.48
CA ALA A 832 41.28 -24.76 38.25
C ALA A 832 42.77 -24.73 38.63
N VAL A 833 43.49 -23.66 38.27
CA VAL A 833 44.90 -23.47 38.65
C VAL A 833 45.06 -23.32 40.16
N LEU A 834 44.13 -22.61 40.80
CA LEU A 834 44.10 -22.41 42.25
C LEU A 834 43.88 -23.69 43.05
N ASP A 835 42.93 -24.50 42.62
CA ASP A 835 42.61 -25.78 43.26
C ASP A 835 43.76 -26.79 43.14
N GLU A 836 44.56 -26.71 42.07
CA GLU A 836 45.79 -27.51 41.94
C GLU A 836 46.93 -26.98 42.83
N LEU A 837 47.08 -25.66 42.95
CA LEU A 837 48.15 -25.03 43.73
C LEU A 837 47.94 -25.09 45.26
N ALA A 838 46.69 -25.00 45.72
CA ALA A 838 46.35 -24.97 47.13
C ALA A 838 46.87 -26.19 47.94
N PRO A 839 46.65 -27.46 47.53
CA PRO A 839 47.18 -28.61 48.25
C PRO A 839 48.71 -28.70 48.20
N LEU A 840 49.35 -28.19 47.13
CA LEU A 840 50.80 -28.12 47.03
C LEU A 840 51.37 -27.14 48.04
N CYS A 841 50.84 -25.91 48.11
CA CYS A 841 51.27 -24.92 49.10
C CYS A 841 51.10 -25.45 50.55
N GLY A 842 50.00 -26.15 50.83
CA GLY A 842 49.76 -26.80 52.13
C GLY A 842 50.75 -27.93 52.45
N GLN A 843 51.19 -28.70 51.45
CA GLN A 843 52.20 -29.75 51.61
C GLN A 843 53.63 -29.18 51.76
N LEU A 844 53.86 -27.95 51.30
CA LEU A 844 55.15 -27.27 51.33
C LEU A 844 55.41 -26.57 52.66
N ALA A 845 54.39 -26.09 53.36
CA ALA A 845 54.46 -25.39 54.65
C ALA A 845 54.99 -26.22 55.86
N GLY A 846 55.69 -27.33 55.61
CA GLY A 846 56.24 -28.20 56.66
C GLY A 846 57.37 -29.13 56.24
N LYS A 847 57.94 -29.00 55.02
CA LYS A 847 59.03 -29.86 54.55
C LYS A 847 60.31 -29.05 54.33
N SER A 848 61.40 -29.46 54.98
CA SER A 848 62.73 -28.84 54.86
C SER A 848 63.55 -29.32 53.65
N ASP A 849 62.96 -30.10 52.74
CA ASP A 849 63.66 -30.70 51.59
C ASP A 849 63.37 -29.94 50.28
N ALA A 850 64.28 -29.03 49.93
CA ALA A 850 64.23 -28.22 48.71
C ALA A 850 64.26 -29.04 47.41
N LYS A 851 64.73 -30.29 47.42
CA LYS A 851 64.77 -31.15 46.23
C LYS A 851 63.43 -31.80 45.96
N ALA A 852 62.72 -32.22 47.01
CA ALA A 852 61.33 -32.65 46.91
C ALA A 852 60.41 -31.49 46.49
N PHE A 853 60.72 -30.27 46.95
CA PHE A 853 60.05 -29.02 46.59
C PHE A 853 60.13 -28.74 45.08
N ALA A 854 61.33 -28.65 44.50
CA ALA A 854 61.52 -28.32 43.08
C ALA A 854 60.87 -29.37 42.15
N LYS A 855 60.91 -30.65 42.55
CA LYS A 855 60.30 -31.75 41.79
C LYS A 855 58.77 -31.71 41.80
N ALA A 856 58.15 -31.20 42.87
CA ALA A 856 56.70 -31.06 42.98
C ALA A 856 56.17 -29.81 42.24
N LEU A 857 56.99 -28.76 42.11
CA LEU A 857 56.60 -27.52 41.42
C LEU A 857 56.64 -27.61 39.89
N LEU A 858 57.60 -28.38 39.34
CA LEU A 858 57.84 -28.48 37.89
C LEU A 858 56.58 -28.81 37.05
N PRO A 859 55.72 -29.79 37.43
CA PRO A 859 54.52 -30.12 36.67
C PRO A 859 53.47 -29.00 36.68
N VAL A 860 53.46 -28.16 37.71
CA VAL A 860 52.48 -27.08 37.85
C VAL A 860 52.88 -25.86 37.03
N VAL A 861 54.16 -25.50 37.03
CA VAL A 861 54.68 -24.43 36.16
C VAL A 861 54.42 -24.75 34.69
N GLY A 862 54.65 -26.01 34.27
CA GLY A 862 54.36 -26.45 32.90
C GLY A 862 52.88 -26.42 32.52
N LYS A 863 51.95 -26.52 33.47
CA LYS A 863 50.51 -26.37 33.22
C LYS A 863 50.07 -24.90 33.17
N VAL A 864 50.66 -24.04 34.00
CA VAL A 864 50.40 -22.59 33.98
C VAL A 864 50.84 -21.97 32.64
N ASP A 865 51.90 -22.49 32.02
CA ASP A 865 52.39 -22.08 30.69
C ASP A 865 51.44 -22.42 29.53
N ALA A 866 50.64 -23.49 29.69
CA ALA A 866 49.67 -23.91 28.68
C ALA A 866 48.43 -22.99 28.60
N HIS A 867 48.21 -22.12 29.60
CA HIS A 867 47.09 -21.20 29.64
C HIS A 867 47.40 -19.88 28.90
N ALA A 868 46.67 -19.63 27.81
CA ALA A 868 46.95 -18.55 26.85
C ALA A 868 46.90 -17.12 27.43
N GLY A 869 46.19 -16.90 28.54
CA GLY A 869 46.07 -15.59 29.21
C GLY A 869 47.27 -15.18 30.06
N LEU A 870 48.19 -16.11 30.39
CA LEU A 870 49.33 -15.88 31.30
C LEU A 870 50.70 -15.81 30.59
N LYS A 871 50.71 -15.98 29.26
CA LYS A 871 51.92 -16.06 28.40
C LYS A 871 52.93 -14.92 28.57
N GLY A 872 52.51 -13.74 29.02
CA GLY A 872 53.41 -12.61 29.26
C GLY A 872 54.32 -12.77 30.49
N LEU A 873 53.86 -13.49 31.52
CA LEU A 873 54.61 -13.68 32.77
C LEU A 873 55.51 -14.92 32.73
N CYS A 874 55.06 -16.02 32.10
CA CYS A 874 55.79 -17.29 32.09
C CYS A 874 57.08 -17.27 31.27
N SER A 875 57.20 -16.45 30.22
CA SER A 875 58.41 -16.41 29.38
C SER A 875 59.73 -16.14 30.12
N LYS A 876 59.69 -15.46 31.28
CA LYS A 876 60.87 -15.26 32.15
C LYS A 876 61.21 -16.47 33.02
N VAL A 877 60.19 -17.15 33.52
CA VAL A 877 60.32 -18.36 34.36
C VAL A 877 60.73 -19.56 33.50
N GLU A 878 60.15 -19.69 32.31
CA GLU A 878 60.44 -20.75 31.35
C GLU A 878 61.90 -20.68 30.84
N ALA A 879 62.42 -19.47 30.57
CA ALA A 879 63.81 -19.26 30.16
C ALA A 879 64.82 -19.69 31.25
N HIS A 880 64.50 -19.49 32.53
CA HIS A 880 65.37 -19.86 33.65
C HIS A 880 65.24 -21.33 34.04
N ILE A 881 64.04 -21.92 33.95
CA ILE A 881 63.83 -23.36 34.17
C ILE A 881 64.46 -24.18 33.03
N LEU A 882 64.33 -23.77 31.77
CA LEU A 882 65.00 -24.41 30.65
C LEU A 882 66.52 -24.29 30.74
N LEU A 883 67.05 -23.17 31.23
CA LEU A 883 68.48 -23.00 31.51
C LEU A 883 68.94 -23.94 32.64
N ALA A 884 68.15 -24.08 33.71
CA ALA A 884 68.45 -25.00 34.82
C ALA A 884 68.39 -26.47 34.39
N ALA A 885 67.41 -26.85 33.55
CA ALA A 885 67.25 -28.19 33.02
C ALA A 885 68.34 -28.54 31.98
N ALA A 886 68.69 -27.61 31.09
CA ALA A 886 69.80 -27.77 30.14
C ALA A 886 71.15 -27.92 30.85
N THR A 887 71.36 -27.18 31.96
CA THR A 887 72.56 -27.32 32.80
C THR A 887 72.61 -28.66 33.55
N GLN A 888 71.45 -29.28 33.81
CA GLN A 888 71.34 -30.60 34.43
C GLN A 888 71.48 -31.75 33.42
N LEU A 889 71.20 -31.52 32.14
CA LEU A 889 71.41 -32.46 31.03
C LEU A 889 72.84 -32.40 30.47
N ALA A 890 73.54 -31.29 30.63
CA ALA A 890 74.93 -31.10 30.21
C ALA A 890 75.98 -31.59 31.25
N ASN A 891 75.57 -31.91 32.48
CA ASN A 891 76.37 -32.52 33.54
C ASN A 891 75.91 -33.97 33.77
#